data_AF-A0A6V7VBJ5-F1
#
_entry.id   AF-A0A6V7VBJ5-F1
#
_cell.length_a   1.000
_cell.length_b   1.000
_cell.length_c   1.000
_cell.angle_alpha   90.00
_cell.angle_beta   90.00
_cell.angle_gamma   90.00
#
_symmetry.space_group_name_H-M   'P 1'
#
loop_
_entity.id
_entity.type
_entity.pdbx_description
1 polymer ?
#
loop_
_entity_poly.entity_id
_entity_poly.type
_entity_poly.pdbx_seq_one_letter_code
_entity_poly.pdbx_strand_id
1 'polypeptide(L)'
;MFIIFLFLGIFTHLLLLYSIFDIYYSSPIVKGGRNFKIIPSNSNNVLTPADRIVFFSADGLRASSFFDNPDVSPYIHSLIDGSKAVWGISESHVPTESRPGHVALFAGFYEDVSAVTRGWKHNPIPFDSTFNQSEFSFLWGSPDIINLFATNIPHSFSEFYSPELEDFASEEASKLDEWVFDKVEEFFNRAKQGNTKITKLLSIKRSIYFLHLLGLDTNGHGHKPNSKKYLENIKIVDKGIERIVNLFENYFNDKRTVYLFTSDHGMTDWGSHGDGTPDEVQTPFVAWGSGIAPTKTKINLTQVDIAPLQSALLGIAIPSNSFGIVPINLLGHLPDKYIFQSVYANFKQMSEQFLIRRAERRAHSFRFLFCEYPELSYEGLVKIENEIIRLAQLKRYEAAWKACIKLIPIIRSALNYFHRYNQFSQGLAICAIFCSWNLFLYASLIGKNSHLLLSSKQLYLPNEILFLILFITSTIIWANGWLLINYFYFLTPIYLFSISIKLLGNGEIFNLNKLFLIFVGLPFTVFSISLLVFVFFERFTLSLIFLLISPFWICKNIKNKQNFVKMKENDGIITNFKYSKHHNEFNSIRERQFRREQVFEEEEIFPTKFNVSNSVGDFNNNKWYWLILCILLSIFPLLDTVGNSQRPLLVIFAEFICCVFIFYLNYFKYFNQKLIVFIGILHLITFLIILFDYFELQLTTNNNLLKQLFAWINIPLSFILPLLWKQKIKTTKINLNIQLIIWSICLQLPFSLLSISHEALFLCLFSAFLNVYFQLELGKKILFFKKILLKRRGCLVF
;
A
#
# COMPACT_ATOMS: atom_id res chain seq x y z
N MET A 1 -8.81 34.70 -0.14
CA MET A 1 -8.57 33.93 -1.38
C MET A 1 -7.44 32.93 -1.22
N PHE A 2 -6.30 33.31 -0.63
CA PHE A 2 -5.24 32.37 -0.24
C PHE A 2 -5.76 31.14 0.53
N ILE A 3 -6.66 31.35 1.51
CA ILE A 3 -7.30 30.25 2.26
C ILE A 3 -8.10 29.32 1.34
N ILE A 4 -8.79 29.84 0.32
CA ILE A 4 -9.57 29.04 -0.63
C ILE A 4 -8.64 28.21 -1.51
N PHE A 5 -7.55 28.79 -1.99
CA PHE A 5 -6.51 28.07 -2.73
C PHE A 5 -5.91 26.92 -1.90
N LEU A 6 -5.56 27.20 -0.64
CA LEU A 6 -5.02 26.19 0.28
C LEU A 6 -6.03 25.09 0.56
N PHE A 7 -7.28 25.46 0.86
CA PHE A 7 -8.37 24.50 1.10
C PHE A 7 -8.59 23.60 -0.11
N LEU A 8 -8.62 24.16 -1.33
CA LEU A 8 -8.81 23.40 -2.56
C LEU A 8 -7.68 22.38 -2.76
N GLY A 9 -6.43 22.78 -2.47
CA GLY A 9 -5.28 21.88 -2.49
C GLY A 9 -5.43 20.75 -1.48
N ILE A 10 -5.65 21.06 -0.20
CA ILE A 10 -5.81 20.06 0.86
C ILE A 10 -6.97 19.10 0.52
N PHE A 11 -8.13 19.65 0.17
CA PHE A 11 -9.31 18.88 -0.19
C PHE A 11 -9.04 17.92 -1.36
N THR A 12 -8.42 18.40 -2.44
CA THR A 12 -8.13 17.57 -3.62
C THR A 12 -7.20 16.42 -3.27
N HIS A 13 -6.14 16.66 -2.48
CA HIS A 13 -5.21 15.60 -2.10
C HIS A 13 -5.82 14.61 -1.10
N LEU A 14 -6.63 15.08 -0.15
CA LEU A 14 -7.39 14.18 0.74
C LEU A 14 -8.38 13.32 -0.04
N LEU A 15 -9.04 13.88 -1.06
CA LEU A 15 -9.95 13.14 -1.93
C LEU A 15 -9.21 12.07 -2.75
N LEU A 16 -8.07 12.42 -3.35
CA LEU A 16 -7.21 11.49 -4.07
C LEU A 16 -6.71 10.36 -3.14
N LEU A 17 -6.24 10.69 -1.94
CA LEU A 17 -5.77 9.71 -0.96
C LEU A 17 -6.89 8.77 -0.51
N TYR A 18 -8.04 9.33 -0.15
CA TYR A 18 -9.20 8.55 0.30
C TYR A 18 -9.77 7.66 -0.81
N SER A 19 -9.68 8.08 -2.07
CA SER A 19 -10.21 7.31 -3.20
C SER A 19 -9.58 5.93 -3.36
N ILE A 20 -8.32 5.76 -2.95
CA ILE A 20 -7.66 4.44 -2.97
C ILE A 20 -8.44 3.48 -2.07
N PHE A 21 -8.79 3.92 -0.86
CA PHE A 21 -9.54 3.12 0.10
C PHE A 21 -10.98 2.88 -0.34
N ASP A 22 -11.71 3.93 -0.74
CA ASP A 22 -13.13 3.77 -1.11
C ASP A 22 -13.34 2.87 -2.35
N ILE A 23 -12.47 3.01 -3.36
CA ILE A 23 -12.65 2.37 -4.67
C ILE A 23 -12.07 0.95 -4.70
N TYR A 24 -10.92 0.72 -4.07
CA TYR A 24 -10.19 -0.54 -4.16
C TYR A 24 -10.34 -1.41 -2.91
N TYR A 25 -10.67 -0.80 -1.77
CA TYR A 25 -10.74 -1.45 -0.48
C TYR A 25 -12.17 -1.36 0.08
N SER A 26 -13.08 -2.13 -0.50
CA SER A 26 -14.50 -2.15 -0.12
C SER A 26 -14.93 -3.52 0.38
N SER A 27 -15.81 -3.56 1.40
CA SER A 27 -16.19 -4.84 2.02
C SER A 27 -16.82 -5.82 1.01
N PRO A 28 -16.32 -7.07 0.94
CA PRO A 28 -16.91 -8.11 0.10
C PRO A 28 -18.21 -8.67 0.68
N ILE A 29 -18.53 -8.35 1.95
CA ILE A 29 -19.68 -8.90 2.66
C ILE A 29 -20.99 -8.44 2.00
N VAL A 30 -21.84 -9.42 1.68
CA VAL A 30 -23.21 -9.25 1.22
C VAL A 30 -24.15 -9.41 2.42
N LYS A 31 -25.06 -8.45 2.62
CA LYS A 31 -26.03 -8.48 3.72
C LYS A 31 -27.38 -9.03 3.24
N GLY A 32 -28.10 -9.72 4.13
CA GLY A 32 -29.46 -10.19 3.85
C GLY A 32 -29.56 -11.48 3.03
N GLY A 33 -28.44 -12.20 2.83
CA GLY A 33 -28.44 -13.51 2.19
C GLY A 33 -29.03 -14.61 3.08
N ARG A 34 -29.57 -15.65 2.44
CA ARG A 34 -29.99 -16.88 3.11
C ARG A 34 -28.80 -17.84 3.28
N ASN A 35 -28.85 -18.65 4.33
CA ASN A 35 -27.88 -19.72 4.56
C ASN A 35 -28.42 -21.04 4.00
N PHE A 36 -27.60 -21.74 3.23
CA PHE A 36 -27.95 -23.03 2.65
C PHE A 36 -27.27 -24.18 3.40
N LYS A 37 -28.05 -24.97 4.13
CA LYS A 37 -27.55 -26.16 4.87
C LYS A 37 -27.28 -27.32 3.91
N ILE A 38 -26.14 -27.99 4.08
CA ILE A 38 -25.81 -29.22 3.36
C ILE A 38 -26.76 -30.35 3.78
N ILE A 39 -26.96 -30.51 5.09
CA ILE A 39 -27.93 -31.45 5.66
C ILE A 39 -29.04 -30.67 6.38
N PRO A 40 -30.32 -30.90 6.07
CA PRO A 40 -31.43 -30.29 6.81
C PRO A 40 -31.41 -30.65 8.31
N SER A 41 -31.78 -29.70 9.17
CA SER A 41 -31.78 -29.88 10.63
C SER A 41 -32.72 -30.99 11.15
N ASN A 42 -33.68 -31.42 10.33
CA ASN A 42 -34.65 -32.44 10.71
C ASN A 42 -34.22 -33.86 10.31
N SER A 43 -33.04 -34.02 9.70
CA SER A 43 -32.50 -35.31 9.26
C SER A 43 -31.40 -35.81 10.19
N ASN A 44 -31.79 -36.19 11.41
CA ASN A 44 -30.90 -36.75 12.44
C ASN A 44 -30.25 -38.10 12.06
N ASN A 45 -30.78 -38.76 11.02
CA ASN A 45 -30.31 -40.07 10.56
C ASN A 45 -29.33 -40.00 9.36
N VAL A 46 -28.90 -38.82 8.92
CA VAL A 46 -27.91 -38.69 7.84
C VAL A 46 -26.51 -38.67 8.44
N LEU A 47 -25.72 -39.70 8.13
CA LEU A 47 -24.33 -39.80 8.54
C LEU A 47 -23.49 -38.73 7.84
N THR A 48 -22.88 -37.83 8.61
CA THR A 48 -21.90 -36.85 8.12
C THR A 48 -20.52 -37.50 7.95
N PRO A 49 -19.58 -36.89 7.20
CA PRO A 49 -18.20 -37.38 7.13
C PRO A 49 -17.46 -37.35 8.47
N ALA A 50 -17.73 -36.38 9.34
CA ALA A 50 -17.19 -36.27 10.70
C ALA A 50 -18.26 -35.77 11.69
N ASP A 51 -18.10 -36.10 12.98
CA ASP A 51 -18.92 -35.56 14.06
C ASP A 51 -18.26 -34.35 14.72
N ARG A 52 -16.92 -34.21 14.57
CA ARG A 52 -16.17 -33.09 15.13
C ARG A 52 -14.91 -32.76 14.33
N ILE A 53 -14.57 -31.47 14.27
CA ILE A 53 -13.31 -30.96 13.72
C ILE A 53 -12.43 -30.50 14.88
N VAL A 54 -11.16 -30.90 14.88
CA VAL A 54 -10.11 -30.26 15.68
C VAL A 54 -9.21 -29.47 14.73
N PHE A 55 -9.23 -28.16 14.87
CA PHE A 55 -8.52 -27.22 14.02
C PHE A 55 -7.36 -26.62 14.81
N PHE A 56 -6.14 -26.86 14.32
CA PHE A 56 -4.92 -26.25 14.84
C PHE A 56 -4.47 -25.16 13.87
N SER A 57 -4.46 -23.91 14.33
CA SER A 57 -3.83 -22.80 13.60
C SER A 57 -2.51 -22.45 14.28
N ALA A 58 -1.40 -22.73 13.60
CA ALA A 58 -0.05 -22.39 14.03
C ALA A 58 0.32 -21.03 13.43
N ASP A 59 -0.09 -19.96 14.10
CA ASP A 59 -0.01 -18.56 13.63
C ASP A 59 1.42 -18.22 13.19
N GLY A 60 1.56 -17.60 12.02
CA GLY A 60 2.85 -17.22 11.44
C GLY A 60 3.75 -18.39 11.01
N LEU A 61 3.23 -19.62 10.89
CA LEU A 61 4.02 -20.77 10.41
C LEU A 61 4.25 -20.71 8.89
N ARG A 62 5.49 -20.40 8.51
CA ARG A 62 5.96 -20.41 7.12
C ARG A 62 6.02 -21.83 6.55
N ALA A 63 5.50 -22.03 5.34
CA ALA A 63 5.48 -23.35 4.69
C ALA A 63 6.88 -23.97 4.49
N SER A 64 7.87 -23.19 4.07
CA SER A 64 9.25 -23.70 3.89
C SER A 64 9.89 -24.11 5.22
N SER A 65 9.72 -23.31 6.28
CA SER A 65 10.21 -23.69 7.62
C SER A 65 9.64 -25.04 8.08
N PHE A 66 8.37 -25.33 7.75
CA PHE A 66 7.74 -26.61 8.07
C PHE A 66 8.22 -27.77 7.16
N PHE A 67 8.13 -27.62 5.83
CA PHE A 67 8.39 -28.70 4.89
C PHE A 67 9.88 -29.01 4.67
N ASP A 68 10.74 -28.00 4.77
CA ASP A 68 12.19 -28.17 4.56
C ASP A 68 12.89 -28.74 5.81
N ASN A 69 12.19 -28.78 6.96
CA ASN A 69 12.70 -29.27 8.23
C ASN A 69 11.79 -30.35 8.83
N PRO A 70 11.61 -31.52 8.19
CA PRO A 70 10.70 -32.56 8.69
C PRO A 70 11.07 -33.06 10.10
N ASP A 71 12.35 -32.99 10.47
CA ASP A 71 12.86 -33.40 11.78
C ASP A 71 12.33 -32.58 12.96
N VAL A 72 11.82 -31.36 12.71
CA VAL A 72 11.22 -30.53 13.76
C VAL A 72 9.73 -30.78 13.97
N SER A 73 9.08 -31.55 13.11
CA SER A 73 7.68 -31.95 13.29
C SER A 73 7.45 -33.43 12.93
N PRO A 74 8.11 -34.36 13.65
CA PRO A 74 8.11 -35.78 13.33
C PRO A 74 6.72 -36.43 13.41
N TYR A 75 5.83 -35.97 14.29
CA TYR A 75 4.49 -36.54 14.38
C TYR A 75 3.68 -36.24 13.13
N ILE A 76 3.56 -34.96 12.73
CA ILE A 76 2.79 -34.59 11.54
C ILE A 76 3.43 -35.17 10.28
N HIS A 77 4.76 -35.12 10.15
CA HIS A 77 5.45 -35.71 8.99
C HIS A 77 5.26 -37.24 8.92
N SER A 78 5.17 -37.94 10.06
CA SER A 78 4.83 -39.38 10.04
C SER A 78 3.44 -39.67 9.44
N LEU A 79 2.49 -38.75 9.54
CA LEU A 79 1.18 -38.86 8.91
C LEU A 79 1.26 -38.64 7.40
N ILE A 80 2.11 -37.70 6.97
CA ILE A 80 2.39 -37.41 5.56
C ILE A 80 3.08 -38.60 4.91
N ASP A 81 4.23 -39.01 5.45
CA ASP A 81 5.06 -40.10 4.92
C ASP A 81 4.33 -41.45 4.98
N GLY A 82 3.53 -41.65 6.03
CA GLY A 82 2.68 -42.82 6.21
C GLY A 82 1.45 -42.87 5.30
N SER A 83 1.24 -41.88 4.43
CA SER A 83 0.03 -41.76 3.58
C SER A 83 -1.28 -41.81 4.39
N LYS A 84 -1.29 -41.22 5.58
CA LYS A 84 -2.46 -41.12 6.48
C LYS A 84 -3.13 -39.76 6.43
N ALA A 85 -2.49 -38.78 5.81
CA ALA A 85 -2.96 -37.41 5.67
C ALA A 85 -3.07 -36.97 4.22
N VAL A 86 -3.82 -35.90 4.00
CA VAL A 86 -3.67 -35.01 2.84
C VAL A 86 -2.78 -33.86 3.26
N TRP A 87 -1.88 -33.41 2.39
CA TRP A 87 -0.90 -32.39 2.72
C TRP A 87 -0.57 -31.50 1.53
N GLY A 88 -0.16 -30.26 1.82
CA GLY A 88 0.28 -29.33 0.79
C GLY A 88 0.31 -27.88 1.25
N ILE A 89 0.05 -26.96 0.32
CA ILE A 89 0.07 -25.52 0.56
C ILE A 89 -1.36 -25.00 0.64
N SER A 90 -1.64 -24.22 1.69
CA SER A 90 -2.75 -23.28 1.75
C SER A 90 -2.21 -21.89 1.37
N GLU A 91 -2.75 -21.30 0.32
CA GLU A 91 -2.36 -19.98 -0.16
C GLU A 91 -3.25 -18.91 0.49
N SER A 92 -2.64 -18.12 1.37
CA SER A 92 -3.20 -16.93 2.02
C SER A 92 -3.26 -15.75 1.03
N HIS A 93 -3.80 -14.62 1.47
CA HIS A 93 -3.98 -13.43 0.63
C HIS A 93 -3.60 -12.17 1.42
N VAL A 94 -3.15 -11.15 0.70
CA VAL A 94 -2.79 -9.86 1.28
C VAL A 94 -4.03 -9.12 1.85
N PRO A 95 -3.91 -8.43 3.00
CA PRO A 95 -2.72 -8.37 3.85
C PRO A 95 -2.56 -9.67 4.65
N THR A 96 -1.33 -10.20 4.68
CA THR A 96 -0.96 -11.43 5.41
C THR A 96 -0.83 -11.13 6.90
N GLU A 97 -1.97 -10.84 7.51
CA GLU A 97 -2.13 -10.49 8.93
C GLU A 97 -3.02 -11.54 9.61
N SER A 98 -2.85 -11.75 10.91
CA SER A 98 -3.48 -12.89 11.58
C SER A 98 -5.01 -12.86 11.50
N ARG A 99 -5.62 -11.68 11.69
CA ARG A 99 -7.09 -11.55 11.63
C ARG A 99 -7.64 -11.84 10.22
N PRO A 100 -7.22 -11.16 9.13
CA PRO A 100 -7.66 -11.50 7.78
C PRO A 100 -7.48 -12.98 7.42
N GLY A 101 -6.34 -13.60 7.79
CA GLY A 101 -6.07 -15.01 7.52
C GLY A 101 -7.06 -15.93 8.23
N HIS A 102 -7.32 -15.71 9.52
CA HIS A 102 -8.32 -16.47 10.26
C HIS A 102 -9.76 -16.26 9.74
N VAL A 103 -10.12 -15.04 9.30
CA VAL A 103 -11.41 -14.79 8.63
C VAL A 103 -11.50 -15.62 7.34
N ALA A 104 -10.43 -15.70 6.54
CA ALA A 104 -10.43 -16.55 5.36
C ALA A 104 -10.61 -18.05 5.70
N LEU A 105 -9.93 -18.54 6.74
CA LEU A 105 -10.00 -19.94 7.19
C LEU A 105 -11.41 -20.37 7.62
N PHE A 106 -12.14 -19.50 8.34
CA PHE A 106 -13.41 -19.87 8.97
C PHE A 106 -14.67 -19.25 8.33
N ALA A 107 -14.55 -18.10 7.67
CA ALA A 107 -15.66 -17.45 6.97
C ALA A 107 -15.57 -17.62 5.43
N GLY A 108 -14.39 -17.98 4.91
CA GLY A 108 -14.20 -18.28 3.50
C GLY A 108 -14.22 -17.06 2.59
N PHE A 109 -13.88 -15.87 3.09
CA PHE A 109 -13.68 -14.67 2.27
C PHE A 109 -12.46 -13.89 2.75
N TYR A 110 -11.87 -13.10 1.86
CA TYR A 110 -10.73 -12.24 2.21
C TYR A 110 -11.24 -10.95 2.85
N GLU A 111 -10.79 -10.67 4.08
CA GLU A 111 -11.08 -9.39 4.70
C GLU A 111 -10.38 -8.26 3.95
N ASP A 112 -11.09 -7.15 3.76
CA ASP A 112 -10.59 -6.02 3.01
C ASP A 112 -9.69 -5.11 3.88
N VAL A 113 -8.62 -4.55 3.31
CA VAL A 113 -7.66 -3.65 4.01
C VAL A 113 -8.39 -2.48 4.71
N SER A 114 -9.51 -2.00 4.18
CA SER A 114 -10.32 -0.95 4.81
C SER A 114 -10.92 -1.36 6.16
N ALA A 115 -11.18 -2.64 6.39
CA ALA A 115 -11.68 -3.14 7.68
C ALA A 115 -10.55 -3.20 8.71
N VAL A 116 -9.30 -3.42 8.29
CA VAL A 116 -8.11 -3.36 9.15
C VAL A 116 -7.81 -1.91 9.55
N THR A 117 -7.93 -0.96 8.60
CA THR A 117 -7.67 0.47 8.88
C THR A 117 -8.72 1.15 9.76
N ARG A 118 -9.97 0.66 9.78
CA ARG A 118 -11.04 1.20 10.64
C ARG A 118 -11.04 0.63 12.07
N GLY A 119 -10.30 -0.45 12.31
CA GLY A 119 -10.11 -1.03 13.63
C GLY A 119 -9.12 -2.17 13.52
N TRP A 120 -7.93 -2.02 14.13
CA TRP A 120 -6.88 -3.03 14.07
C TRP A 120 -7.24 -4.27 14.89
N LYS A 121 -7.77 -4.06 16.10
CA LYS A 121 -8.08 -5.12 17.07
C LYS A 121 -9.50 -5.70 16.99
N HIS A 122 -10.41 -5.06 16.26
CA HIS A 122 -11.81 -5.50 16.20
C HIS A 122 -12.37 -5.31 14.80
N ASN A 123 -12.98 -6.34 14.22
CA ASN A 123 -13.71 -6.23 12.96
C ASN A 123 -15.05 -5.51 13.20
N PRO A 124 -15.27 -4.30 12.65
CA PRO A 124 -16.49 -3.54 12.90
C PRO A 124 -17.73 -4.12 12.20
N ILE A 125 -17.58 -5.12 11.32
CA ILE A 125 -18.66 -5.69 10.51
C ILE A 125 -18.90 -7.14 10.92
N PRO A 126 -20.08 -7.48 11.49
CA PRO A 126 -20.45 -8.86 11.74
C PRO A 126 -20.43 -9.71 10.47
N PHE A 127 -19.89 -10.91 10.55
CA PHE A 127 -19.86 -11.88 9.46
C PHE A 127 -20.23 -13.28 9.95
N ASP A 128 -20.60 -14.13 9.00
CA ASP A 128 -20.93 -15.52 9.24
C ASP A 128 -19.68 -16.41 9.09
N SER A 129 -19.54 -17.44 9.90
CA SER A 129 -18.40 -18.36 9.91
C SER A 129 -18.82 -19.80 10.19
N THR A 130 -17.92 -20.76 10.06
CA THR A 130 -18.19 -22.17 10.39
C THR A 130 -18.56 -22.34 11.87
N PHE A 131 -18.07 -21.49 12.77
CA PHE A 131 -18.48 -21.47 14.17
C PHE A 131 -19.96 -21.11 14.34
N ASN A 132 -20.44 -20.09 13.60
CA ASN A 132 -21.86 -19.70 13.61
C ASN A 132 -22.75 -20.83 13.10
N GLN A 133 -22.26 -21.62 12.13
CA GLN A 133 -23.01 -22.73 11.51
C GLN A 133 -22.86 -24.08 12.23
N SER A 134 -21.87 -24.23 13.11
CA SER A 134 -21.68 -25.42 13.95
C SER A 134 -22.80 -25.57 15.00
N GLU A 135 -23.01 -26.79 15.50
CA GLU A 135 -23.94 -26.99 16.63
C GLU A 135 -23.32 -26.53 17.97
N PHE A 136 -22.01 -26.64 18.11
CA PHE A 136 -21.27 -26.10 19.25
C PHE A 136 -19.80 -25.85 18.88
N SER A 137 -19.20 -24.81 19.45
CA SER A 137 -17.81 -24.45 19.22
C SER A 137 -17.02 -24.36 20.53
N PHE A 138 -15.80 -24.88 20.54
CA PHE A 138 -14.84 -24.74 21.63
C PHE A 138 -13.60 -24.02 21.11
N LEU A 139 -13.15 -22.96 21.77
CA LEU A 139 -12.09 -22.09 21.29
C LEU A 139 -11.06 -21.81 22.39
N TRP A 140 -9.76 -22.00 22.09
CA TRP A 140 -8.65 -21.66 22.98
C TRP A 140 -7.54 -20.91 22.24
N GLY A 141 -6.97 -19.88 22.89
CA GLY A 141 -5.78 -19.17 22.39
C GLY A 141 -5.79 -17.66 22.65
N SER A 142 -5.39 -16.87 21.65
CA SER A 142 -5.26 -15.41 21.78
C SER A 142 -6.62 -14.72 21.98
N PRO A 143 -6.75 -13.75 22.91
CA PRO A 143 -7.95 -12.94 23.03
C PRO A 143 -8.33 -12.23 21.72
N ASP A 144 -7.37 -11.79 20.90
CA ASP A 144 -7.66 -11.01 19.68
C ASP A 144 -8.34 -11.88 18.60
N ILE A 145 -7.93 -13.15 18.46
CA ILE A 145 -8.53 -14.08 17.50
C ILE A 145 -9.74 -14.82 18.07
N ILE A 146 -9.70 -15.24 19.33
CA ILE A 146 -10.80 -16.01 19.93
C ILE A 146 -12.04 -15.14 20.11
N ASN A 147 -11.90 -13.88 20.55
CA ASN A 147 -13.05 -12.99 20.69
C ASN A 147 -13.72 -12.64 19.35
N LEU A 148 -12.97 -12.67 18.24
CA LEU A 148 -13.51 -12.45 16.90
C LEU A 148 -14.63 -13.45 16.57
N PHE A 149 -14.45 -14.71 16.99
CA PHE A 149 -15.39 -15.80 16.69
C PHE A 149 -16.30 -16.17 17.87
N ALA A 150 -15.95 -15.88 19.12
CA ALA A 150 -16.74 -16.30 20.29
C ALA A 150 -17.78 -15.26 20.77
N THR A 151 -17.48 -13.96 20.67
CA THR A 151 -18.22 -12.89 21.38
C THR A 151 -19.73 -12.88 21.12
N ASN A 152 -20.16 -13.19 19.91
CA ASN A 152 -21.57 -13.17 19.50
C ASN A 152 -22.15 -14.55 19.17
N ILE A 153 -21.53 -15.63 19.68
CA ILE A 153 -21.97 -17.01 19.43
C ILE A 153 -22.41 -17.66 20.76
N PRO A 154 -23.73 -17.73 21.04
CA PRO A 154 -24.24 -18.25 22.31
C PRO A 154 -23.97 -19.74 22.51
N HIS A 155 -23.77 -20.50 21.42
CA HIS A 155 -23.43 -21.92 21.42
C HIS A 155 -21.91 -22.14 21.33
N SER A 156 -21.13 -21.34 22.07
CA SER A 156 -19.68 -21.48 22.13
C SER A 156 -19.16 -21.55 23.58
N PHE A 157 -18.00 -22.17 23.75
CA PHE A 157 -17.17 -22.13 24.94
C PHE A 157 -15.79 -21.58 24.52
N SER A 158 -15.28 -20.59 25.24
CA SER A 158 -13.97 -20.01 24.94
C SER A 158 -13.17 -19.73 26.20
N GLU A 159 -11.88 -20.03 26.16
CA GLU A 159 -10.89 -19.60 27.15
C GLU A 159 -9.69 -18.99 26.42
N PHE A 160 -9.17 -17.87 26.90
CA PHE A 160 -7.99 -17.23 26.33
C PHE A 160 -7.05 -16.77 27.44
N TYR A 161 -5.76 -16.67 27.13
CA TYR A 161 -4.78 -16.12 28.06
C TYR A 161 -4.89 -14.58 28.12
N SER A 162 -4.27 -13.98 29.14
CA SER A 162 -4.29 -12.53 29.33
C SER A 162 -3.53 -11.82 28.20
N PRO A 163 -4.00 -10.67 27.68
CA PRO A 163 -3.29 -9.91 26.64
C PRO A 163 -1.86 -9.53 27.03
N GLU A 164 -1.56 -9.41 28.34
CA GLU A 164 -0.22 -9.11 28.86
C GLU A 164 0.79 -10.24 28.62
N LEU A 165 0.33 -11.45 28.29
CA LEU A 165 1.18 -12.57 27.94
C LEU A 165 1.63 -12.53 26.46
N GLU A 166 1.02 -11.69 25.62
CA GLU A 166 1.39 -11.45 24.22
C GLU A 166 2.55 -10.44 24.10
N ASP A 167 3.67 -10.76 24.73
CA ASP A 167 4.89 -9.95 24.61
C ASP A 167 5.80 -10.49 23.50
N PHE A 168 5.86 -9.78 22.37
CA PHE A 168 6.71 -10.11 21.22
C PHE A 168 8.22 -10.06 21.53
N ALA A 169 8.63 -9.45 22.65
CA ALA A 169 10.01 -9.46 23.14
C ALA A 169 10.29 -10.57 24.17
N SER A 170 9.27 -11.38 24.52
CA SER A 170 9.40 -12.47 25.48
C SER A 170 10.37 -13.54 25.00
N GLU A 171 11.24 -14.01 25.91
CA GLU A 171 12.07 -15.17 25.62
C GLU A 171 11.30 -16.50 25.62
N GLU A 172 10.02 -16.52 25.99
CA GLU A 172 9.25 -17.73 26.27
C GLU A 172 7.93 -17.82 25.49
N ALA A 173 7.88 -17.29 24.27
CA ALA A 173 6.67 -17.26 23.43
C ALA A 173 5.98 -18.62 23.24
N SER A 174 6.73 -19.73 23.24
CA SER A 174 6.17 -21.09 23.13
C SER A 174 5.24 -21.49 24.28
N LYS A 175 5.31 -20.79 25.43
CA LYS A 175 4.41 -21.01 26.58
C LYS A 175 2.95 -20.68 26.25
N LEU A 176 2.71 -19.82 25.26
CA LEU A 176 1.36 -19.53 24.78
C LEU A 176 0.72 -20.77 24.15
N ASP A 177 1.51 -21.52 23.37
CA ASP A 177 1.05 -22.76 22.74
C ASP A 177 0.83 -23.86 23.80
N GLU A 178 1.76 -24.00 24.75
CA GLU A 178 1.63 -24.93 25.87
C GLU A 178 0.39 -24.64 26.72
N TRP A 179 0.11 -23.35 27.00
CA TRP A 179 -1.10 -22.94 27.72
C TRP A 179 -2.37 -23.44 27.03
N VAL A 180 -2.43 -23.35 25.70
CA VAL A 180 -3.60 -23.82 24.93
C VAL A 180 -3.77 -25.32 25.07
N PHE A 181 -2.70 -26.09 24.89
CA PHE A 181 -2.75 -27.55 25.04
C PHE A 181 -3.15 -27.97 26.47
N ASP A 182 -2.57 -27.35 27.48
CA ASP A 182 -2.87 -27.66 28.89
C ASP A 182 -4.31 -27.33 29.26
N LYS A 183 -4.89 -26.25 28.72
CA LYS A 183 -6.30 -25.91 28.95
C LYS A 183 -7.28 -26.89 28.30
N VAL A 184 -6.95 -27.39 27.11
CA VAL A 184 -7.73 -28.46 26.47
C VAL A 184 -7.68 -29.73 27.32
N GLU A 185 -6.50 -30.14 27.79
CA GLU A 185 -6.36 -31.30 28.67
C GLU A 185 -7.12 -31.13 30.00
N GLU A 186 -7.02 -29.96 30.63
CA GLU A 186 -7.78 -29.61 31.85
C GLU A 186 -9.29 -29.73 31.62
N PHE A 187 -9.79 -29.23 30.48
CA PHE A 187 -11.21 -29.32 30.12
C PHE A 187 -11.70 -30.78 30.03
N PHE A 188 -10.95 -31.65 29.34
CA PHE A 188 -11.30 -33.06 29.23
C PHE A 188 -11.13 -33.83 30.55
N ASN A 189 -10.13 -33.47 31.37
CA ASN A 189 -9.93 -34.07 32.69
C ASN A 189 -11.10 -33.77 33.63
N ARG A 190 -11.64 -32.55 33.61
CA ARG A 190 -12.87 -32.22 34.34
C ARG A 190 -14.06 -33.08 33.90
N ALA A 191 -14.17 -33.38 32.60
CA ALA A 191 -15.19 -34.29 32.08
C ALA A 191 -15.02 -35.72 32.61
N LYS A 192 -13.79 -36.25 32.60
CA LYS A 192 -13.45 -37.58 33.14
C LYS A 192 -13.68 -37.68 34.66
N GLN A 193 -13.51 -36.58 35.38
CA GLN A 193 -13.78 -36.46 36.82
C GLN A 193 -15.27 -36.32 37.16
N GLY A 194 -16.17 -36.43 36.17
CA GLY A 194 -17.62 -36.47 36.40
C GLY A 194 -18.34 -35.13 36.26
N ASN A 195 -17.74 -34.10 35.64
CA ASN A 195 -18.45 -32.86 35.33
C ASN A 195 -19.51 -33.07 34.24
N THR A 196 -20.76 -33.32 34.65
CA THR A 196 -21.88 -33.65 33.75
C THR A 196 -22.20 -32.56 32.72
N LYS A 197 -21.96 -31.29 33.06
CA LYS A 197 -22.14 -30.17 32.11
C LYS A 197 -21.14 -30.28 30.96
N ILE A 198 -19.86 -30.49 31.27
CA ILE A 198 -18.80 -30.64 30.25
C ILE A 198 -19.04 -31.92 29.44
N THR A 199 -19.35 -33.04 30.08
CA THR A 199 -19.66 -34.30 29.37
C THR A 199 -20.82 -34.12 28.38
N LYS A 200 -21.87 -33.38 28.78
CA LYS A 200 -22.99 -33.05 27.89
C LYS A 200 -22.55 -32.18 26.71
N LEU A 201 -21.70 -31.17 26.94
CA LEU A 201 -21.15 -30.34 25.86
C LEU A 201 -20.29 -31.16 24.88
N LEU A 202 -19.40 -32.01 25.39
CA LEU A 202 -18.54 -32.88 24.57
C LEU A 202 -19.35 -33.89 23.73
N SER A 203 -20.57 -34.24 24.16
CA SER A 203 -21.45 -35.14 23.39
C SER A 203 -22.11 -34.49 22.17
N ILE A 204 -22.04 -33.14 22.04
CA ILE A 204 -22.63 -32.41 20.92
C ILE A 204 -21.84 -32.71 19.63
N LYS A 205 -22.55 -33.19 18.60
CA LYS A 205 -22.01 -33.47 17.27
C LYS A 205 -21.94 -32.19 16.44
N ARG A 206 -21.35 -32.28 15.24
CA ARG A 206 -21.09 -31.13 14.35
C ARG A 206 -20.38 -29.99 15.08
N SER A 207 -19.43 -30.35 15.94
CA SER A 207 -18.70 -29.42 16.79
C SER A 207 -17.32 -29.09 16.23
N ILE A 208 -16.86 -27.87 16.50
CA ILE A 208 -15.52 -27.40 16.11
C ILE A 208 -14.72 -27.11 17.39
N TYR A 209 -13.51 -27.65 17.47
CA TYR A 209 -12.53 -27.36 18.50
C TYR A 209 -11.39 -26.60 17.84
N PHE A 210 -11.26 -25.32 18.15
CA PHE A 210 -10.27 -24.44 17.57
C PHE A 210 -9.17 -24.11 18.59
N LEU A 211 -7.95 -24.46 18.25
CA LEU A 211 -6.75 -24.19 19.02
C LEU A 211 -5.89 -23.22 18.21
N HIS A 212 -5.79 -21.99 18.71
CA HIS A 212 -4.98 -20.93 18.14
C HIS A 212 -3.62 -20.87 18.84
N LEU A 213 -2.54 -21.14 18.11
CA LEU A 213 -1.18 -21.31 18.63
C LEU A 213 -0.32 -20.12 18.15
N LEU A 214 -0.17 -19.09 19.01
CA LEU A 214 0.48 -17.81 18.69
C LEU A 214 2.01 -17.82 18.81
N GLY A 215 2.59 -18.84 19.45
CA GLY A 215 4.00 -18.84 19.84
C GLY A 215 4.98 -18.75 18.65
N LEU A 216 4.60 -19.31 17.50
CA LEU A 216 5.39 -19.28 16.28
C LEU A 216 5.49 -17.88 15.68
N ASP A 217 4.38 -17.18 15.46
CA ASP A 217 4.38 -15.79 15.00
C ASP A 217 5.22 -14.89 15.92
N THR A 218 5.00 -15.01 17.23
CA THR A 218 5.72 -14.24 18.26
C THR A 218 7.24 -14.50 18.17
N ASN A 219 7.66 -15.76 18.06
CA ASN A 219 9.07 -16.11 17.87
C ASN A 219 9.60 -15.69 16.49
N GLY A 220 8.77 -15.67 15.46
CA GLY A 220 9.11 -15.23 14.12
C GLY A 220 9.47 -13.75 14.10
N HIS A 221 8.66 -12.89 14.73
CA HIS A 221 8.96 -11.46 14.91
C HIS A 221 10.22 -11.24 15.75
N GLY A 222 10.31 -11.88 16.91
CA GLY A 222 11.40 -11.64 17.85
C GLY A 222 12.76 -12.24 17.41
N HIS A 223 12.73 -13.40 16.74
CA HIS A 223 13.93 -14.22 16.52
C HIS A 223 14.15 -14.63 15.06
N LYS A 224 13.20 -14.40 14.14
CA LYS A 224 13.22 -14.76 12.71
C LYS A 224 12.88 -16.25 12.44
N PRO A 225 12.26 -16.57 11.28
CA PRO A 225 11.70 -17.90 11.00
C PRO A 225 12.72 -19.02 10.73
N ASN A 226 14.00 -18.69 10.59
CA ASN A 226 15.09 -19.66 10.45
C ASN A 226 15.91 -19.84 11.74
N SER A 227 15.50 -19.19 12.83
CA SER A 227 16.20 -19.28 14.10
C SER A 227 15.97 -20.63 14.78
N LYS A 228 16.95 -21.05 15.59
CA LYS A 228 16.82 -22.24 16.43
C LYS A 228 15.55 -22.20 17.29
N LYS A 229 15.21 -21.03 17.82
CA LYS A 229 14.06 -20.84 18.71
C LYS A 229 12.72 -21.04 18.01
N TYR A 230 12.58 -20.49 16.79
CA TYR A 230 11.41 -20.72 15.95
C TYR A 230 11.25 -22.21 15.60
N LEU A 231 12.34 -22.87 15.18
CA LEU A 231 12.34 -24.30 14.86
C LEU A 231 12.05 -25.20 16.09
N GLU A 232 12.58 -24.84 17.26
CA GLU A 232 12.25 -25.52 18.53
C GLU A 232 10.78 -25.33 18.91
N ASN A 233 10.18 -24.17 18.63
CA ASN A 233 8.75 -23.95 18.84
C ASN A 233 7.90 -24.84 17.91
N ILE A 234 8.31 -25.08 16.65
CA ILE A 234 7.61 -26.02 15.76
C ILE A 234 7.55 -27.42 16.40
N LYS A 235 8.65 -27.83 17.05
CA LYS A 235 8.73 -29.11 17.77
C LYS A 235 7.83 -29.17 19.01
N ILE A 236 7.64 -28.05 19.69
CA ILE A 236 6.69 -27.95 20.82
C ILE A 236 5.25 -28.09 20.29
N VAL A 237 4.92 -27.39 19.20
CA VAL A 237 3.60 -27.46 18.55
C VAL A 237 3.30 -28.88 18.06
N ASP A 238 4.25 -29.54 17.38
CA ASP A 238 4.09 -30.92 16.88
C ASP A 238 3.77 -31.92 18.01
N LYS A 239 4.53 -31.86 19.12
CA LYS A 239 4.29 -32.70 20.30
C LYS A 239 2.95 -32.39 20.98
N GLY A 240 2.58 -31.11 21.06
CA GLY A 240 1.29 -30.69 21.59
C GLY A 240 0.14 -31.23 20.76
N ILE A 241 0.24 -31.18 19.43
CA ILE A 241 -0.73 -31.77 18.51
C ILE A 241 -0.85 -33.28 18.74
N GLU A 242 0.26 -34.01 18.87
CA GLU A 242 0.23 -35.45 19.18
C GLU A 242 -0.51 -35.74 20.49
N ARG A 243 -0.24 -34.97 21.56
CA ARG A 243 -0.96 -35.08 22.85
C ARG A 243 -2.46 -34.90 22.68
N ILE A 244 -2.89 -33.85 21.98
CA ILE A 244 -4.32 -33.55 21.78
C ILE A 244 -4.99 -34.60 20.90
N VAL A 245 -4.34 -35.07 19.83
CA VAL A 245 -4.90 -36.15 19.01
C VAL A 245 -5.14 -37.40 19.85
N ASN A 246 -4.14 -37.82 20.63
CA ASN A 246 -4.26 -38.97 21.53
C ASN A 246 -5.37 -38.77 22.59
N LEU A 247 -5.52 -37.56 23.13
CA LEU A 247 -6.59 -37.23 24.07
C LEU A 247 -7.97 -37.44 23.44
N PHE A 248 -8.19 -36.93 22.23
CA PHE A 248 -9.47 -37.01 21.53
C PHE A 248 -9.81 -38.46 21.12
N GLU A 249 -8.84 -39.18 20.53
CA GLU A 249 -9.05 -40.57 20.13
C GLU A 249 -9.34 -41.48 21.34
N ASN A 250 -8.68 -41.26 22.48
CA ASN A 250 -8.94 -42.02 23.71
C ASN A 250 -10.26 -41.65 24.38
N TYR A 251 -10.65 -40.38 24.39
CA TYR A 251 -11.87 -39.95 25.07
C TYR A 251 -13.14 -40.35 24.31
N PHE A 252 -13.18 -40.10 22.99
CA PHE A 252 -14.36 -40.37 22.17
C PHE A 252 -14.39 -41.79 21.62
N ASN A 253 -13.23 -42.31 21.20
CA ASN A 253 -13.05 -43.67 20.69
C ASN A 253 -14.10 -44.10 19.63
N ASP A 254 -14.50 -43.17 18.76
CA ASP A 254 -15.53 -43.38 17.73
C ASP A 254 -15.01 -43.25 16.29
N LYS A 255 -13.76 -42.80 16.11
CA LYS A 255 -13.14 -42.50 14.81
C LYS A 255 -13.95 -41.49 13.98
N ARG A 256 -14.68 -40.59 14.66
CA ARG A 256 -15.53 -39.55 14.05
C ARG A 256 -14.91 -38.15 14.11
N THR A 257 -13.63 -38.05 14.47
CA THR A 257 -12.87 -36.81 14.53
C THR A 257 -12.07 -36.60 13.24
N VAL A 258 -12.08 -35.38 12.73
CA VAL A 258 -11.15 -34.93 11.68
C VAL A 258 -10.24 -33.85 12.25
N TYR A 259 -8.99 -33.87 11.86
CA TYR A 259 -7.96 -32.95 12.30
C TYR A 259 -7.48 -32.12 11.11
N LEU A 260 -7.41 -30.81 11.29
CA LEU A 260 -6.91 -29.84 10.31
C LEU A 260 -5.79 -29.04 10.96
N PHE A 261 -4.64 -28.96 10.29
CA PHE A 261 -3.47 -28.19 10.72
C PHE A 261 -3.05 -27.25 9.60
N THR A 262 -2.96 -25.97 9.90
CA THR A 262 -2.49 -24.95 8.96
C THR A 262 -2.00 -23.69 9.67
N SER A 263 -1.70 -22.65 8.91
CA SER A 263 -1.43 -21.29 9.39
C SER A 263 -2.29 -20.27 8.63
N ASP A 264 -2.50 -19.14 9.26
CA ASP A 264 -3.14 -17.93 8.72
C ASP A 264 -2.24 -17.18 7.72
N HIS A 265 -0.95 -17.07 8.03
CA HIS A 265 0.10 -16.56 7.15
C HIS A 265 1.47 -17.19 7.46
N GLY A 266 2.44 -16.92 6.60
CA GLY A 266 3.84 -17.14 6.88
C GLY A 266 4.54 -15.84 7.26
N MET A 267 5.84 -15.73 6.97
CA MET A 267 6.66 -14.61 7.39
C MET A 267 7.91 -14.51 6.52
N THR A 268 8.37 -13.29 6.26
CA THR A 268 9.67 -13.03 5.61
C THR A 268 10.87 -13.47 6.47
N ASP A 269 12.04 -13.62 5.86
CA ASP A 269 13.29 -13.97 6.56
C ASP A 269 13.67 -13.02 7.70
N TRP A 270 13.15 -11.79 7.69
CA TRP A 270 13.41 -10.78 8.71
C TRP A 270 12.41 -10.79 9.86
N GLY A 271 11.44 -11.71 9.86
CA GLY A 271 10.42 -11.75 10.91
C GLY A 271 9.35 -10.68 10.73
N SER A 272 8.96 -10.38 9.49
CA SER A 272 7.84 -9.47 9.18
C SER A 272 6.84 -10.15 8.25
N HIS A 273 5.56 -9.80 8.37
CA HIS A 273 4.48 -10.20 7.48
C HIS A 273 3.58 -8.99 7.16
N GLY A 274 2.56 -9.17 6.32
CA GLY A 274 1.60 -8.14 5.88
C GLY A 274 1.58 -7.90 4.37
N ASP A 275 2.60 -8.35 3.64
CA ASP A 275 2.76 -8.23 2.19
C ASP A 275 2.52 -9.58 1.47
N GLY A 276 2.72 -9.59 0.15
CA GLY A 276 2.41 -10.71 -0.73
C GLY A 276 3.61 -11.57 -1.14
N THR A 277 4.70 -11.61 -0.37
CA THR A 277 5.83 -12.48 -0.74
C THR A 277 5.42 -13.96 -0.62
N PRO A 278 6.02 -14.88 -1.41
CA PRO A 278 5.70 -16.31 -1.33
C PRO A 278 5.81 -16.88 0.09
N ASP A 279 6.76 -16.38 0.87
CA ASP A 279 7.00 -16.81 2.25
C ASP A 279 5.94 -16.33 3.24
N GLU A 280 5.25 -15.23 2.93
CA GLU A 280 4.12 -14.73 3.71
C GLU A 280 2.80 -15.38 3.30
N VAL A 281 2.60 -15.66 2.01
CA VAL A 281 1.32 -16.20 1.52
C VAL A 281 1.23 -17.72 1.56
N GLN A 282 2.35 -18.46 1.53
CA GLN A 282 2.32 -19.92 1.55
C GLN A 282 2.38 -20.46 2.97
N THR A 283 1.30 -21.10 3.39
CA THR A 283 1.20 -21.80 4.69
C THR A 283 1.12 -23.31 4.50
N PRO A 284 1.63 -24.11 5.45
CA PRO A 284 1.44 -25.54 5.39
C PRO A 284 -0.03 -25.88 5.58
N PHE A 285 -0.49 -26.96 4.95
CA PHE A 285 -1.81 -27.53 5.17
C PHE A 285 -1.68 -29.03 5.32
N VAL A 286 -2.23 -29.58 6.40
CA VAL A 286 -2.30 -31.03 6.65
C VAL A 286 -3.67 -31.37 7.23
N ALA A 287 -4.33 -32.40 6.67
CA ALA A 287 -5.64 -32.87 7.10
C ALA A 287 -5.66 -34.39 7.22
N TRP A 288 -6.22 -34.93 8.30
CA TRP A 288 -6.31 -36.38 8.53
C TRP A 288 -7.52 -36.75 9.40
N GLY A 289 -7.83 -38.05 9.46
CA GLY A 289 -8.95 -38.58 10.25
C GLY A 289 -10.23 -38.80 9.44
N SER A 290 -11.38 -38.68 10.10
CA SER A 290 -12.69 -39.04 9.54
C SER A 290 -13.06 -38.19 8.33
N GLY A 291 -13.49 -38.82 7.24
CA GLY A 291 -13.98 -38.11 6.05
C GLY A 291 -12.91 -37.51 5.13
N ILE A 292 -11.62 -37.67 5.44
CA ILE A 292 -10.49 -37.27 4.59
C ILE A 292 -10.05 -38.44 3.69
N ALA A 293 -9.71 -38.17 2.43
CA ALA A 293 -9.09 -39.12 1.51
C ALA A 293 -7.57 -38.87 1.43
N PRO A 294 -6.71 -39.66 2.12
CA PRO A 294 -5.26 -39.46 2.06
C PRO A 294 -4.74 -39.51 0.63
N THR A 295 -3.72 -38.69 0.35
CA THR A 295 -3.08 -38.64 -0.96
C THR A 295 -1.56 -38.62 -0.82
N LYS A 296 -0.88 -39.21 -1.80
CA LYS A 296 0.59 -39.14 -1.91
C LYS A 296 1.08 -37.85 -2.54
N THR A 297 0.19 -37.13 -3.22
CA THR A 297 0.56 -35.94 -3.99
C THR A 297 0.31 -34.68 -3.18
N LYS A 298 1.31 -33.79 -3.12
CA LYS A 298 1.16 -32.44 -2.60
C LYS A 298 0.00 -31.72 -3.29
N ILE A 299 -0.91 -31.13 -2.50
CA ILE A 299 -2.02 -30.32 -3.00
C ILE A 299 -1.75 -28.82 -2.85
N ASN A 300 -2.42 -28.01 -3.68
CA ASN A 300 -2.49 -26.57 -3.49
C ASN A 300 -3.96 -26.19 -3.31
N LEU A 301 -4.23 -25.38 -2.29
CA LEU A 301 -5.57 -24.95 -1.90
C LEU A 301 -5.53 -23.45 -1.59
N THR A 302 -6.60 -22.72 -1.90
CA THR A 302 -6.70 -21.32 -1.44
C THR A 302 -7.31 -21.31 -0.04
N GLN A 303 -6.80 -20.47 0.85
CA GLN A 303 -7.20 -20.48 2.27
C GLN A 303 -8.72 -20.37 2.50
N VAL A 304 -9.42 -19.67 1.62
CA VAL A 304 -10.89 -19.52 1.65
C VAL A 304 -11.66 -20.83 1.38
N ASP A 305 -11.03 -21.83 0.75
CA ASP A 305 -11.63 -23.14 0.49
C ASP A 305 -11.69 -24.02 1.76
N ILE A 306 -10.98 -23.64 2.83
CA ILE A 306 -10.97 -24.37 4.10
C ILE A 306 -12.33 -24.25 4.82
N ALA A 307 -12.99 -23.10 4.76
CA ALA A 307 -14.33 -22.93 5.35
C ALA A 307 -15.40 -23.85 4.73
N PRO A 308 -15.55 -23.95 3.38
CA PRO A 308 -16.47 -24.91 2.77
C PRO A 308 -16.02 -26.37 2.95
N LEU A 309 -14.70 -26.65 3.07
CA LEU A 309 -14.21 -27.99 3.47
C LEU A 309 -14.73 -28.39 4.86
N GLN A 310 -14.56 -27.52 5.87
CA GLN A 310 -15.09 -27.74 7.22
C GLN A 310 -16.60 -27.98 7.19
N SER A 311 -17.32 -27.16 6.42
CA SER A 311 -18.77 -27.27 6.27
C SER A 311 -19.18 -28.62 5.67
N ALA A 312 -18.49 -29.07 4.62
CA ALA A 312 -18.72 -30.36 3.97
C ALA A 312 -18.38 -31.56 4.88
N LEU A 313 -17.35 -31.46 5.73
CA LEU A 313 -16.98 -32.52 6.67
C LEU A 313 -18.01 -32.68 7.80
N LEU A 314 -18.58 -31.58 8.30
CA LEU A 314 -19.59 -31.59 9.37
C LEU A 314 -21.05 -31.66 8.86
N GLY A 315 -21.27 -31.43 7.57
CA GLY A 315 -22.61 -31.35 6.98
C GLY A 315 -23.42 -30.14 7.45
N ILE A 316 -22.74 -29.06 7.87
CA ILE A 316 -23.36 -27.79 8.29
C ILE A 316 -23.56 -26.85 7.08
N ALA A 317 -24.14 -25.66 7.29
CA ALA A 317 -24.22 -24.68 6.21
C ALA A 317 -22.84 -24.08 5.90
N ILE A 318 -22.63 -23.74 4.63
CA ILE A 318 -21.47 -22.96 4.21
C ILE A 318 -21.70 -21.50 4.65
N PRO A 319 -20.68 -20.81 5.22
CA PRO A 319 -20.83 -19.43 5.66
C PRO A 319 -21.38 -18.51 4.58
N SER A 320 -22.25 -17.59 4.97
CA SER A 320 -23.10 -16.83 4.04
C SER A 320 -22.34 -16.06 2.95
N ASN A 321 -21.13 -15.62 3.28
CA ASN A 321 -20.25 -14.80 2.44
C ASN A 321 -19.04 -15.57 1.91
N SER A 322 -19.03 -16.90 2.01
CA SER A 322 -17.91 -17.70 1.52
C SER A 322 -17.78 -17.57 -0.01
N PHE A 323 -16.56 -17.26 -0.45
CA PHE A 323 -16.07 -17.29 -1.84
C PHE A 323 -15.29 -18.58 -2.15
N GLY A 324 -15.08 -19.42 -1.14
CA GLY A 324 -14.39 -20.70 -1.26
C GLY A 324 -15.19 -21.74 -2.04
N ILE A 325 -14.48 -22.70 -2.59
CA ILE A 325 -15.01 -23.84 -3.33
C ILE A 325 -14.81 -25.09 -2.48
N VAL A 326 -15.84 -25.95 -2.37
CA VAL A 326 -15.70 -27.25 -1.69
C VAL A 326 -14.63 -28.09 -2.40
N PRO A 327 -13.50 -28.43 -1.75
CA PRO A 327 -12.42 -29.17 -2.39
C PRO A 327 -12.73 -30.66 -2.34
N ILE A 328 -13.58 -31.11 -3.28
CA ILE A 328 -14.14 -32.48 -3.32
C ILE A 328 -13.07 -33.57 -3.38
N ASN A 329 -11.88 -33.27 -3.88
CA ASN A 329 -10.73 -34.18 -3.98
C ASN A 329 -10.10 -34.50 -2.61
N LEU A 330 -10.38 -33.71 -1.57
CA LEU A 330 -9.88 -33.96 -0.21
C LEU A 330 -10.86 -34.80 0.63
N LEU A 331 -12.11 -34.86 0.19
CA LEU A 331 -13.14 -35.66 0.83
C LEU A 331 -12.92 -37.15 0.53
N GLY A 332 -13.19 -37.99 1.52
CA GLY A 332 -13.26 -39.44 1.41
C GLY A 332 -14.15 -39.93 0.27
N HIS A 333 -14.19 -41.25 0.05
CA HIS A 333 -15.18 -41.84 -0.85
C HIS A 333 -16.59 -41.66 -0.26
N LEU A 334 -17.26 -40.57 -0.63
CA LEU A 334 -18.60 -40.21 -0.18
C LEU A 334 -19.62 -40.56 -1.27
N PRO A 335 -20.87 -40.88 -0.91
CA PRO A 335 -21.93 -41.08 -1.89
C PRO A 335 -22.13 -39.83 -2.75
N ASP A 336 -22.34 -39.99 -4.07
CA ASP A 336 -22.57 -38.87 -4.99
C ASP A 336 -23.69 -37.93 -4.54
N LYS A 337 -24.70 -38.47 -3.86
CA LYS A 337 -25.78 -37.67 -3.28
C LYS A 337 -25.25 -36.67 -2.26
N TYR A 338 -24.31 -37.06 -1.40
CA TYR A 338 -23.72 -36.20 -0.40
C TYR A 338 -22.80 -35.16 -1.04
N ILE A 339 -21.96 -35.60 -1.99
CA ILE A 339 -21.12 -34.68 -2.78
C ILE A 339 -21.99 -33.63 -3.46
N PHE A 340 -23.09 -34.05 -4.08
CA PHE A 340 -24.08 -33.14 -4.65
C PHE A 340 -24.66 -32.17 -3.62
N GLN A 341 -25.08 -32.62 -2.44
CA GLN A 341 -25.60 -31.73 -1.40
C GLN A 341 -24.58 -30.66 -0.98
N SER A 342 -23.32 -31.06 -0.78
CA SER A 342 -22.24 -30.14 -0.40
C SER A 342 -21.94 -29.11 -1.49
N VAL A 343 -21.75 -29.57 -2.73
CA VAL A 343 -21.42 -28.69 -3.85
C VAL A 343 -22.62 -27.82 -4.26
N TYR A 344 -23.84 -28.35 -4.19
CA TYR A 344 -25.06 -27.57 -4.47
C TYR A 344 -25.28 -26.48 -3.41
N ALA A 345 -25.03 -26.75 -2.13
CA ALA A 345 -25.05 -25.71 -1.10
C ALA A 345 -24.03 -24.61 -1.39
N ASN A 346 -22.81 -24.97 -1.83
CA ASN A 346 -21.77 -24.02 -2.21
C ASN A 346 -22.21 -23.15 -3.41
N PHE A 347 -22.76 -23.79 -4.44
CA PHE A 347 -23.35 -23.13 -5.61
C PHE A 347 -24.47 -22.17 -5.22
N LYS A 348 -25.39 -22.60 -4.34
CA LYS A 348 -26.52 -21.77 -3.89
C LYS A 348 -26.05 -20.57 -3.07
N GLN A 349 -25.09 -20.78 -2.16
CA GLN A 349 -24.56 -19.71 -1.33
C GLN A 349 -23.92 -18.61 -2.18
N MET A 350 -23.11 -18.99 -3.16
CA MET A 350 -22.46 -18.03 -4.06
C MET A 350 -23.45 -17.39 -5.06
N SER A 351 -24.44 -18.16 -5.52
CA SER A 351 -25.52 -17.65 -6.37
C SER A 351 -26.37 -16.60 -5.67
N GLU A 352 -26.70 -16.79 -4.39
CA GLU A 352 -27.47 -15.82 -3.61
C GLU A 352 -26.69 -14.51 -3.45
N GLN A 353 -25.39 -14.58 -3.15
CA GLN A 353 -24.52 -13.40 -3.09
C GLN A 353 -24.50 -12.64 -4.43
N PHE A 354 -24.33 -13.36 -5.54
CA PHE A 354 -24.39 -12.80 -6.89
C PHE A 354 -25.73 -12.10 -7.16
N LEU A 355 -26.85 -12.74 -6.84
CA LEU A 355 -28.19 -12.21 -7.10
C LEU A 355 -28.44 -10.92 -6.31
N ILE A 356 -28.04 -10.87 -5.04
CA ILE A 356 -28.16 -9.67 -4.20
C ILE A 356 -27.31 -8.54 -4.76
N ARG A 357 -26.01 -8.77 -4.99
CA ARG A 357 -25.10 -7.74 -5.53
C ARG A 357 -25.55 -7.23 -6.89
N ARG A 358 -26.03 -8.11 -7.77
CA ARG A 358 -26.60 -7.73 -9.06
C ARG A 358 -27.84 -6.85 -8.88
N ALA A 359 -28.76 -7.22 -7.98
CA ALA A 359 -29.98 -6.46 -7.73
C ALA A 359 -29.67 -5.07 -7.16
N GLU A 360 -28.72 -4.97 -6.22
CA GLU A 360 -28.22 -3.70 -5.69
C GLU A 360 -27.65 -2.81 -6.80
N ARG A 361 -26.75 -3.34 -7.65
CA ARG A 361 -26.16 -2.55 -8.76
C ARG A 361 -27.21 -2.12 -9.79
N ARG A 362 -28.18 -2.99 -10.08
CA ARG A 362 -29.29 -2.68 -11.01
C ARG A 362 -30.23 -1.61 -10.46
N ALA A 363 -30.50 -1.61 -9.15
CA ALA A 363 -31.31 -0.59 -8.50
C ALA A 363 -30.65 0.79 -8.52
N HIS A 364 -29.31 0.83 -8.49
CA HIS A 364 -28.49 2.04 -8.52
C HIS A 364 -27.93 2.40 -9.91
N SER A 365 -28.60 1.96 -10.98
CA SER A 365 -28.20 2.22 -12.36
C SER A 365 -29.41 2.52 -13.23
N PHE A 366 -29.29 3.48 -14.15
CA PHE A 366 -30.27 3.62 -15.22
C PHE A 366 -30.35 2.34 -16.07
N ARG A 367 -31.56 1.94 -16.46
CA ARG A 367 -31.83 0.67 -17.18
C ARG A 367 -30.96 0.47 -18.44
N PHE A 368 -30.62 1.55 -19.14
CA PHE A 368 -29.82 1.51 -20.37
C PHE A 368 -28.30 1.59 -20.14
N LEU A 369 -27.85 1.92 -18.92
CA LEU A 369 -26.43 1.94 -18.52
C LEU A 369 -26.04 0.71 -17.70
N PHE A 370 -27.01 -0.06 -17.23
CA PHE A 370 -26.76 -1.30 -16.50
C PHE A 370 -26.28 -2.40 -17.48
N CYS A 371 -25.06 -2.87 -17.25
CA CYS A 371 -24.42 -3.95 -17.97
C CYS A 371 -24.46 -5.22 -17.12
N GLU A 372 -24.95 -6.31 -17.71
CA GLU A 372 -24.83 -7.64 -17.11
C GLU A 372 -23.40 -8.16 -17.21
N TYR A 373 -23.07 -9.15 -16.39
CA TYR A 373 -21.84 -9.91 -16.57
C TYR A 373 -21.91 -10.71 -17.88
N PRO A 374 -20.93 -10.60 -18.80
CA PRO A 374 -21.05 -11.16 -20.15
C PRO A 374 -21.29 -12.67 -20.22
N GLU A 375 -20.74 -13.43 -19.28
CA GLU A 375 -20.80 -14.91 -19.30
C GLU A 375 -21.99 -15.49 -18.51
N LEU A 376 -22.66 -14.69 -17.68
CA LEU A 376 -23.77 -15.17 -16.83
C LEU A 376 -24.85 -14.11 -16.64
N SER A 377 -26.01 -14.36 -17.23
CA SER A 377 -27.23 -13.59 -16.99
C SER A 377 -28.10 -14.22 -15.90
N TYR A 378 -29.01 -13.42 -15.33
CA TYR A 378 -30.02 -13.92 -14.38
C TYR A 378 -30.84 -15.09 -14.94
N GLU A 379 -31.36 -14.94 -16.17
CA GLU A 379 -32.14 -16.00 -16.82
C GLU A 379 -31.30 -17.24 -17.10
N GLY A 380 -30.02 -17.06 -17.44
CA GLY A 380 -29.07 -18.15 -17.61
C GLY A 380 -28.89 -18.94 -16.32
N LEU A 381 -28.66 -18.25 -15.20
CA LEU A 381 -28.52 -18.87 -13.89
C LEU A 381 -29.77 -19.68 -13.50
N VAL A 382 -30.96 -19.10 -13.66
CA VAL A 382 -32.24 -19.77 -13.34
C VAL A 382 -32.44 -21.02 -14.20
N LYS A 383 -32.18 -20.95 -15.51
CA LYS A 383 -32.32 -22.10 -16.42
C LYS A 383 -31.40 -23.25 -16.02
N ILE A 384 -30.14 -22.92 -15.69
CA ILE A 384 -29.14 -23.94 -15.34
C ILE A 384 -29.44 -24.54 -13.97
N GLU A 385 -29.87 -23.73 -12.99
CA GLU A 385 -30.29 -24.24 -11.68
C GLU A 385 -31.46 -25.23 -11.81
N ASN A 386 -32.46 -24.93 -12.64
CA ASN A 386 -33.59 -25.84 -12.88
C ASN A 386 -33.13 -27.18 -13.48
N GLU A 387 -32.14 -27.18 -14.38
CA GLU A 387 -31.59 -28.41 -14.94
C GLU A 387 -30.78 -29.21 -13.90
N ILE A 388 -30.02 -28.55 -13.02
CA ILE A 388 -29.34 -29.20 -11.89
C ILE A 388 -30.34 -29.89 -10.98
N ILE A 389 -31.44 -29.20 -10.63
CA ILE A 389 -32.52 -29.76 -9.80
C ILE A 389 -33.16 -30.95 -10.50
N ARG A 390 -33.43 -30.87 -11.80
CA ARG A 390 -33.97 -31.98 -12.59
C ARG A 390 -33.03 -33.18 -12.59
N LEU A 391 -31.72 -33.00 -12.77
CA LEU A 391 -30.74 -34.09 -12.69
C LEU A 391 -30.77 -34.77 -11.31
N ALA A 392 -30.86 -33.98 -10.23
CA ALA A 392 -30.97 -34.50 -8.87
C ALA A 392 -32.28 -35.27 -8.64
N GLN A 393 -33.42 -34.80 -9.16
CA GLN A 393 -34.70 -35.51 -9.11
C GLN A 393 -34.66 -36.86 -9.83
N LEU A 394 -33.90 -36.93 -10.95
CA LEU A 394 -33.62 -38.17 -11.68
C LEU A 394 -32.57 -39.06 -11.00
N LYS A 395 -32.11 -38.71 -9.79
CA LYS A 395 -31.05 -39.38 -9.04
C LYS A 395 -29.69 -39.43 -9.76
N ARG A 396 -29.47 -38.56 -10.76
CA ARG A 396 -28.19 -38.40 -11.48
C ARG A 396 -27.30 -37.41 -10.73
N TYR A 397 -27.00 -37.73 -9.48
CA TYR A 397 -26.25 -36.83 -8.59
C TYR A 397 -24.86 -36.49 -9.13
N GLU A 398 -24.18 -37.44 -9.76
CA GLU A 398 -22.86 -37.22 -10.36
C GLU A 398 -22.87 -36.13 -11.44
N ALA A 399 -23.81 -36.22 -12.38
CA ALA A 399 -23.99 -35.21 -13.42
C ALA A 399 -24.37 -33.85 -12.82
N ALA A 400 -25.22 -33.85 -11.79
CA ALA A 400 -25.66 -32.64 -11.12
C ALA A 400 -24.52 -31.90 -10.41
N TRP A 401 -23.70 -32.61 -9.62
CA TRP A 401 -22.58 -31.97 -8.91
C TRP A 401 -21.46 -31.53 -9.87
N LYS A 402 -21.20 -32.29 -10.94
CA LYS A 402 -20.26 -31.88 -12.00
C LYS A 402 -20.70 -30.58 -12.68
N ALA A 403 -22.01 -30.40 -12.91
CA ALA A 403 -22.56 -29.16 -13.44
C ALA A 403 -22.34 -27.98 -12.47
N CYS A 404 -22.58 -28.18 -11.17
CA CYS A 404 -22.33 -27.14 -10.15
C CYS A 404 -20.85 -26.71 -10.13
N ILE A 405 -19.90 -27.66 -10.10
CA ILE A 405 -18.46 -27.35 -10.08
C ILE A 405 -18.04 -26.53 -11.29
N LYS A 406 -18.61 -26.78 -12.47
CA LYS A 406 -18.30 -26.00 -13.67
C LYS A 406 -18.81 -24.55 -13.58
N LEU A 407 -19.88 -24.29 -12.83
CA LEU A 407 -20.54 -22.98 -12.74
C LEU A 407 -20.03 -22.11 -11.60
N ILE A 408 -19.61 -22.71 -10.49
CA ILE A 408 -19.12 -21.98 -9.32
C ILE A 408 -18.03 -20.95 -9.70
N PRO A 409 -17.01 -21.29 -10.51
CA PRO A 409 -16.01 -20.30 -10.95
C PRO A 409 -16.60 -19.14 -11.75
N ILE A 410 -17.61 -19.40 -12.60
CA ILE A 410 -18.27 -18.36 -13.41
C ILE A 410 -19.07 -17.42 -12.49
N ILE A 411 -19.80 -17.97 -11.51
CA ILE A 411 -20.54 -17.16 -10.52
C ILE A 411 -19.57 -16.34 -9.68
N ARG A 412 -18.42 -16.91 -9.28
CA ARG A 412 -17.37 -16.19 -8.54
C ARG A 412 -16.84 -15.00 -9.33
N SER A 413 -16.57 -15.18 -10.62
CA SER A 413 -16.16 -14.09 -11.51
C SER A 413 -17.26 -13.03 -11.67
N ALA A 414 -18.52 -13.45 -11.78
CA ALA A 414 -19.67 -12.55 -11.86
C ALA A 414 -19.88 -11.74 -10.56
N LEU A 415 -19.67 -12.36 -9.39
CA LEU A 415 -19.72 -11.71 -8.08
C LEU A 415 -18.61 -10.66 -7.95
N ASN A 416 -17.38 -10.98 -8.37
CA ASN A 416 -16.26 -10.04 -8.43
C ASN A 416 -16.54 -8.87 -9.39
N TYR A 417 -17.18 -9.14 -10.54
CA TYR A 417 -17.60 -8.11 -11.49
C TYR A 417 -18.56 -7.10 -10.83
N PHE A 418 -19.61 -7.57 -10.15
CA PHE A 418 -20.58 -6.68 -9.50
C PHE A 418 -20.02 -6.00 -8.23
N HIS A 419 -19.06 -6.64 -7.55
CA HIS A 419 -18.31 -6.02 -6.48
C HIS A 419 -17.54 -4.79 -7.01
N ARG A 420 -16.81 -4.95 -8.11
CA ARG A 420 -15.96 -3.93 -8.77
C ARG A 420 -16.67 -3.08 -9.83
N TYR A 421 -18.00 -3.13 -9.89
CA TYR A 421 -18.79 -2.59 -11.00
C TYR A 421 -18.50 -1.12 -11.33
N ASN A 422 -18.37 -0.26 -10.31
CA ASN A 422 -18.12 1.17 -10.49
C ASN A 422 -16.64 1.54 -10.56
N GLN A 423 -15.73 0.61 -10.26
CA GLN A 423 -14.30 0.86 -10.07
C GLN A 423 -13.66 1.54 -11.28
N PHE A 424 -13.99 1.11 -12.49
CA PHE A 424 -13.50 1.74 -13.72
C PHE A 424 -13.96 3.19 -13.87
N SER A 425 -15.26 3.45 -13.68
CA SER A 425 -15.83 4.80 -13.82
C SER A 425 -15.30 5.77 -12.76
N GLN A 426 -15.16 5.30 -11.52
CA GLN A 426 -14.58 6.08 -10.43
C GLN A 426 -13.09 6.31 -10.69
N GLY A 427 -12.35 5.30 -11.17
CA GLY A 427 -10.96 5.43 -11.59
C GLY A 427 -10.76 6.52 -12.65
N LEU A 428 -11.62 6.58 -13.68
CA LEU A 428 -11.60 7.66 -14.67
C LEU A 428 -11.85 9.04 -14.03
N ALA A 429 -12.77 9.14 -13.07
CA ALA A 429 -13.02 10.39 -12.35
C ALA A 429 -11.81 10.83 -11.51
N ILE A 430 -11.12 9.90 -10.84
CA ILE A 430 -9.88 10.17 -10.10
C ILE A 430 -8.76 10.62 -11.05
N CYS A 431 -8.59 9.95 -12.20
CA CYS A 431 -7.65 10.41 -13.22
C CYS A 431 -7.99 11.84 -13.69
N ALA A 432 -9.27 12.15 -13.90
CA ALA A 432 -9.71 13.50 -14.27
C ALA A 432 -9.42 14.52 -13.16
N ILE A 433 -9.56 14.16 -11.88
CA ILE A 433 -9.17 15.02 -10.73
C ILE A 433 -7.68 15.32 -10.81
N PHE A 434 -6.85 14.30 -11.00
CA PHE A 434 -5.41 14.46 -11.09
C PHE A 434 -5.04 15.39 -12.27
N CYS A 435 -5.60 15.16 -13.46
CA CYS A 435 -5.36 16.00 -14.64
C CYS A 435 -5.83 17.45 -14.45
N SER A 436 -7.03 17.64 -13.92
CA SER A 436 -7.60 18.98 -13.70
C SER A 436 -6.89 19.75 -12.59
N TRP A 437 -6.39 19.09 -11.55
CA TRP A 437 -5.54 19.69 -10.53
C TRP A 437 -4.20 20.16 -11.11
N ASN A 438 -3.54 19.33 -11.92
CA ASN A 438 -2.30 19.72 -12.60
C ASN A 438 -2.53 20.88 -13.57
N LEU A 439 -3.64 20.87 -14.31
CA LEU A 439 -4.02 21.99 -15.16
C LEU A 439 -4.27 23.26 -14.34
N PHE A 440 -4.93 23.16 -13.18
CA PHE A 440 -5.15 24.28 -12.27
C PHE A 440 -3.85 24.86 -11.75
N LEU A 441 -2.89 24.02 -11.33
CA LEU A 441 -1.56 24.46 -10.91
C LEU A 441 -0.81 25.14 -12.06
N TYR A 442 -0.81 24.55 -13.25
CA TYR A 442 -0.21 25.14 -14.44
C TYR A 442 -0.82 26.52 -14.75
N ALA A 443 -2.15 26.62 -14.75
CA ALA A 443 -2.89 27.85 -14.99
C ALA A 443 -2.62 28.90 -13.90
N SER A 444 -2.42 28.48 -12.65
CA SER A 444 -2.09 29.37 -11.53
C SER A 444 -0.69 29.99 -11.67
N LEU A 445 0.23 29.30 -12.34
CA LEU A 445 1.62 29.75 -12.52
C LEU A 445 1.80 30.62 -13.77
N ILE A 446 1.15 30.26 -14.89
CA ILE A 446 1.43 30.84 -16.21
C ILE A 446 0.21 31.56 -16.80
N GLY A 447 -0.99 31.34 -16.26
CA GLY A 447 -2.22 31.92 -16.79
C GLY A 447 -2.20 33.44 -16.82
N LYS A 448 -2.82 34.02 -17.85
CA LYS A 448 -2.96 35.49 -18.01
C LYS A 448 -3.56 36.15 -16.77
N ASN A 449 -4.51 35.46 -16.13
CA ASN A 449 -5.24 35.95 -14.97
C ASN A 449 -4.66 35.39 -13.64
N SER A 450 -3.47 34.79 -13.64
CA SER A 450 -2.81 34.25 -12.44
C SER A 450 -2.65 35.29 -11.32
N HIS A 451 -2.38 36.55 -11.68
CA HIS A 451 -2.29 37.66 -10.74
C HIS A 451 -3.60 37.94 -9.97
N LEU A 452 -4.75 37.48 -10.47
CA LEU A 452 -6.07 37.63 -9.83
C LEU A 452 -6.40 36.51 -8.84
N LEU A 453 -5.60 35.44 -8.78
CA LEU A 453 -5.87 34.24 -7.97
C LEU A 453 -6.05 34.58 -6.47
N LEU A 454 -5.24 35.50 -5.96
CA LEU A 454 -5.27 35.88 -4.53
C LEU A 454 -6.16 37.08 -4.23
N SER A 455 -6.77 37.70 -5.25
CA SER A 455 -7.50 38.97 -5.13
C SER A 455 -8.96 38.91 -5.60
N SER A 456 -9.33 38.00 -6.51
CA SER A 456 -10.68 37.94 -7.10
C SER A 456 -11.48 36.71 -6.68
N LYS A 457 -12.65 36.94 -6.05
CA LYS A 457 -13.65 35.89 -5.76
C LYS A 457 -14.29 35.30 -7.02
N GLN A 458 -14.47 36.12 -8.05
CA GLN A 458 -15.19 35.75 -9.27
C GLN A 458 -14.47 34.66 -10.07
N LEU A 459 -13.16 34.52 -9.86
CA LEU A 459 -12.33 33.49 -10.47
C LEU A 459 -12.67 32.09 -9.96
N TYR A 460 -13.13 31.96 -8.71
CA TYR A 460 -13.50 30.67 -8.10
C TYR A 460 -14.94 30.24 -8.39
N LEU A 461 -15.80 31.13 -8.89
CA LEU A 461 -17.14 30.74 -9.31
C LEU A 461 -17.06 30.01 -10.66
N PRO A 462 -17.90 28.99 -10.94
CA PRO A 462 -17.99 28.41 -12.27
C PRO A 462 -18.52 29.42 -13.31
N ASN A 463 -18.37 29.15 -14.61
CA ASN A 463 -19.15 29.86 -15.63
C ASN A 463 -20.53 29.20 -15.82
N GLU A 464 -21.45 29.84 -16.53
CA GLU A 464 -22.84 29.35 -16.68
C GLU A 464 -22.92 27.96 -17.31
N ILE A 465 -22.12 27.69 -18.35
CA ILE A 465 -22.06 26.39 -19.03
C ILE A 465 -21.56 25.30 -18.07
N LEU A 466 -20.49 25.55 -17.32
CA LEU A 466 -19.94 24.58 -16.37
C LEU A 466 -20.82 24.44 -15.13
N PHE A 467 -21.56 25.47 -14.73
CA PHE A 467 -22.59 25.36 -13.72
C PHE A 467 -23.73 24.43 -14.18
N LEU A 468 -24.18 24.55 -15.43
CA LEU A 468 -25.13 23.62 -16.03
C LEU A 468 -24.60 22.19 -16.06
N ILE A 469 -23.32 21.99 -16.43
CA ILE A 469 -22.69 20.66 -16.41
C ILE A 469 -22.62 20.11 -14.99
N LEU A 470 -22.21 20.91 -13.99
CA LEU A 470 -22.20 20.49 -12.58
C LEU A 470 -23.61 20.09 -12.11
N PHE A 471 -24.65 20.83 -12.51
CA PHE A 471 -26.04 20.54 -12.18
C PHE A 471 -26.53 19.24 -12.84
N ILE A 472 -26.25 19.04 -14.13
CA ILE A 472 -26.61 17.81 -14.86
C ILE A 472 -25.91 16.60 -14.21
N THR A 473 -24.59 16.69 -13.97
CA THR A 473 -23.83 15.62 -13.33
C THR A 473 -24.37 15.31 -11.92
N SER A 474 -24.68 16.33 -11.12
CA SER A 474 -25.29 16.15 -9.79
C SER A 474 -26.65 15.45 -9.88
N THR A 475 -27.47 15.81 -10.86
CA THR A 475 -28.79 15.21 -11.09
C THR A 475 -28.66 13.74 -11.51
N ILE A 476 -27.67 13.40 -12.34
CA ILE A 476 -27.37 12.02 -12.73
C ILE A 476 -26.97 11.20 -11.50
N ILE A 477 -26.04 11.70 -10.68
CA ILE A 477 -25.58 10.98 -9.47
C ILE A 477 -26.75 10.78 -8.49
N TRP A 478 -27.58 11.80 -8.29
CA TRP A 478 -28.78 11.73 -7.45
C TRP A 478 -29.77 10.68 -7.97
N ALA A 479 -30.07 10.72 -9.27
CA ALA A 479 -31.02 9.80 -9.90
C ALA A 479 -30.57 8.33 -9.86
N ASN A 480 -29.25 8.07 -9.82
CA ASN A 480 -28.72 6.71 -9.64
C ASN A 480 -28.62 6.30 -8.15
N GLY A 481 -28.94 7.19 -7.21
CA GLY A 481 -28.84 6.90 -5.76
C GLY A 481 -27.40 6.61 -5.30
N TRP A 482 -26.40 7.17 -5.98
CA TRP A 482 -25.00 6.97 -5.61
C TRP A 482 -24.67 7.70 -4.30
N LEU A 483 -23.75 7.12 -3.52
CA LEU A 483 -23.30 7.69 -2.25
C LEU A 483 -22.69 9.08 -2.44
N LEU A 484 -22.76 9.91 -1.39
CA LEU A 484 -22.28 11.30 -1.36
C LEU A 484 -20.85 11.46 -1.88
N ILE A 485 -19.97 10.49 -1.61
CA ILE A 485 -18.57 10.53 -2.05
C ILE A 485 -18.41 10.65 -3.57
N ASN A 486 -19.34 10.06 -4.34
CA ASN A 486 -19.30 10.11 -5.80
C ASN A 486 -19.54 11.53 -6.33
N TYR A 487 -20.28 12.39 -5.62
CA TYR A 487 -20.38 13.80 -5.99
C TYR A 487 -19.00 14.45 -5.98
N PHE A 488 -18.17 14.16 -4.98
CA PHE A 488 -16.82 14.71 -4.93
C PHE A 488 -15.94 14.17 -6.06
N TYR A 489 -16.03 12.87 -6.39
CA TYR A 489 -15.25 12.30 -7.49
C TYR A 489 -15.59 12.93 -8.85
N PHE A 490 -16.86 13.08 -9.17
CA PHE A 490 -17.28 13.53 -10.51
C PHE A 490 -17.39 15.06 -10.65
N LEU A 491 -17.65 15.81 -9.57
CA LEU A 491 -17.80 17.28 -9.65
C LEU A 491 -16.49 18.04 -9.48
N THR A 492 -15.56 17.54 -8.64
CA THR A 492 -14.25 18.18 -8.43
C THR A 492 -13.48 18.44 -9.73
N PRO A 493 -13.34 17.49 -10.68
CA PRO A 493 -12.59 17.75 -11.89
C PRO A 493 -13.23 18.80 -12.78
N ILE A 494 -14.57 18.83 -12.84
CA ILE A 494 -15.34 19.82 -13.59
C ILE A 494 -15.14 21.22 -13.00
N TYR A 495 -15.17 21.32 -11.67
CA TYR A 495 -14.94 22.56 -10.95
C TYR A 495 -13.50 23.09 -11.12
N LEU A 496 -12.49 22.23 -10.95
CA LEU A 496 -11.07 22.57 -11.15
C LEU A 496 -10.80 23.01 -12.59
N PHE A 497 -11.38 22.30 -13.56
CA PHE A 497 -11.29 22.66 -14.97
C PHE A 497 -11.90 24.04 -15.25
N SER A 498 -13.04 24.37 -14.62
CA SER A 498 -13.66 25.69 -14.74
C SER A 498 -12.75 26.83 -14.29
N ILE A 499 -12.13 26.69 -13.13
CA ILE A 499 -11.22 27.72 -12.62
C ILE A 499 -9.98 27.83 -13.53
N SER A 500 -9.47 26.69 -13.99
CA SER A 500 -8.32 26.63 -14.89
C SER A 500 -8.55 27.40 -16.20
N ILE A 501 -9.73 27.25 -16.81
CA ILE A 501 -10.11 28.01 -18.02
C ILE A 501 -10.08 29.51 -17.76
N LYS A 502 -10.66 29.97 -16.64
CA LYS A 502 -10.69 31.39 -16.28
C LYS A 502 -9.30 31.95 -16.03
N LEU A 503 -8.41 31.16 -15.44
CA LEU A 503 -7.01 31.54 -15.19
C LEU A 503 -6.19 31.67 -16.49
N LEU A 504 -6.37 30.75 -17.43
CA LEU A 504 -5.69 30.79 -18.74
C LEU A 504 -6.26 31.90 -19.65
N GLY A 505 -7.56 32.18 -19.54
CA GLY A 505 -8.31 33.11 -20.39
C GLY A 505 -8.99 32.39 -21.56
N ASN A 506 -10.24 32.77 -21.87
CA ASN A 506 -11.14 32.05 -22.78
C ASN A 506 -10.59 31.80 -24.21
N GLY A 507 -9.58 32.57 -24.67
CA GLY A 507 -9.00 32.43 -26.01
C GLY A 507 -7.72 31.58 -26.11
N GLU A 508 -7.18 31.06 -25.01
CA GLU A 508 -5.86 30.39 -25.00
C GLU A 508 -5.90 28.87 -25.21
N ILE A 509 -7.04 28.21 -24.98
CA ILE A 509 -7.15 26.74 -24.99
C ILE A 509 -7.28 26.18 -26.42
N PHE A 510 -7.82 26.96 -27.36
CA PHE A 510 -8.08 26.53 -28.75
C PHE A 510 -7.03 27.01 -29.77
N ASN A 511 -5.82 27.36 -29.33
CA ASN A 511 -4.75 27.73 -30.26
C ASN A 511 -4.13 26.46 -30.90
N LEU A 512 -4.19 26.33 -32.24
CA LEU A 512 -3.75 25.16 -33.01
C LEU A 512 -2.29 24.73 -32.72
N ASN A 513 -1.39 25.67 -32.41
CA ASN A 513 -0.01 25.35 -32.04
C ASN A 513 0.10 24.67 -30.66
N LYS A 514 -0.86 24.89 -29.75
CA LYS A 514 -0.95 24.18 -28.46
C LYS A 514 -1.65 22.82 -28.60
N LEU A 515 -2.56 22.65 -29.57
CA LEU A 515 -3.08 21.33 -29.96
C LEU A 515 -1.96 20.40 -30.45
N PHE A 516 -1.01 20.92 -31.23
CA PHE A 516 0.20 20.17 -31.61
C PHE A 516 1.05 19.74 -30.39
N LEU A 517 1.20 20.61 -29.39
CA LEU A 517 1.84 20.28 -28.12
C LEU A 517 1.07 19.23 -27.31
N ILE A 518 -0.26 19.17 -27.43
CA ILE A 518 -1.07 18.10 -26.83
C ILE A 518 -0.84 16.78 -27.59
N PHE A 519 -0.81 16.80 -28.93
CA PHE A 519 -0.57 15.59 -29.74
C PHE A 519 0.83 14.99 -29.56
N VAL A 520 1.85 15.82 -29.34
CA VAL A 520 3.23 15.35 -29.05
C VAL A 520 3.44 15.12 -27.55
N GLY A 521 2.84 15.95 -26.70
CA GLY A 521 2.99 15.91 -25.25
C GLY A 521 2.24 14.75 -24.60
N LEU A 522 1.03 14.42 -25.07
CA LEU A 522 0.21 13.35 -24.49
C LEU A 522 0.88 11.97 -24.62
N PRO A 523 1.41 11.55 -25.80
CA PRO A 523 2.20 10.32 -25.89
C PRO A 523 3.45 10.35 -25.01
N PHE A 524 4.14 11.49 -24.90
CA PHE A 524 5.31 11.63 -24.05
C PHE A 524 4.95 11.53 -22.56
N THR A 525 3.82 12.09 -22.13
CA THR A 525 3.31 11.97 -20.76
C THR A 525 2.88 10.55 -20.47
N VAL A 526 2.16 9.89 -21.39
CA VAL A 526 1.79 8.47 -21.28
C VAL A 526 3.04 7.60 -21.19
N PHE A 527 4.05 7.84 -22.04
CA PHE A 527 5.34 7.15 -21.97
C PHE A 527 6.03 7.38 -20.63
N SER A 528 6.07 8.63 -20.14
CA SER A 528 6.70 8.98 -18.86
C SER A 528 5.99 8.34 -17.67
N ILE A 529 4.65 8.30 -17.67
CA ILE A 529 3.86 7.60 -16.65
C ILE A 529 4.09 6.10 -16.75
N SER A 530 4.07 5.53 -17.96
CA SER A 530 4.32 4.10 -18.17
C SER A 530 5.71 3.70 -17.69
N LEU A 531 6.71 4.56 -17.91
CA LEU A 531 8.06 4.39 -17.41
C LEU A 531 8.13 4.47 -15.88
N LEU A 532 7.40 5.41 -15.25
CA LEU A 532 7.27 5.49 -13.80
C LEU A 532 6.59 4.25 -13.20
N VAL A 533 5.56 3.72 -13.86
CA VAL A 533 4.92 2.46 -13.46
C VAL A 533 5.90 1.30 -13.63
N PHE A 534 6.63 1.23 -14.75
CA PHE A 534 7.61 0.18 -15.00
C PHE A 534 8.74 0.19 -13.94
N VAL A 535 9.14 1.36 -13.45
CA VAL A 535 10.10 1.52 -12.36
C VAL A 535 9.67 0.83 -11.06
N PHE A 536 8.36 0.72 -10.79
CA PHE A 536 7.88 -0.03 -9.62
C PHE A 536 8.17 -1.53 -9.73
N PHE A 537 8.10 -2.08 -10.95
CA PHE A 537 8.40 -3.50 -11.19
C PHE A 537 9.89 -3.75 -11.32
N GLU A 538 10.59 -2.87 -12.04
CA GLU A 538 11.99 -3.04 -12.42
C GLU A 538 12.81 -1.81 -12.03
N ARG A 539 13.27 -1.79 -10.77
CA ARG A 539 13.99 -0.65 -10.17
C ARG A 539 15.25 -0.25 -10.97
N PHE A 540 15.93 -1.20 -11.62
CA PHE A 540 17.12 -0.92 -12.44
C PHE A 540 16.84 0.09 -13.58
N THR A 541 15.58 0.23 -13.99
CA THR A 541 15.16 1.21 -14.99
C THR A 541 15.49 2.64 -14.56
N LEU A 542 15.40 2.96 -13.26
CA LEU A 542 15.79 4.28 -12.74
C LEU A 542 17.28 4.54 -12.97
N SER A 543 18.13 3.52 -12.83
CA SER A 543 19.56 3.63 -13.10
C SER A 543 19.81 4.01 -14.56
N LEU A 544 19.12 3.36 -15.50
CA LEU A 544 19.18 3.71 -16.92
C LEU A 544 18.69 5.13 -17.18
N ILE A 545 17.60 5.56 -16.55
CA ILE A 545 17.07 6.93 -16.69
C ILE A 545 18.11 7.95 -16.24
N PHE A 546 18.70 7.79 -15.05
CA PHE A 546 19.74 8.70 -14.55
C PHE A 546 20.95 8.77 -15.49
N LEU A 547 21.40 7.62 -16.02
CA LEU A 547 22.49 7.58 -17.00
C LEU A 547 22.13 8.27 -18.32
N LEU A 548 20.91 8.06 -18.84
CA LEU A 548 20.43 8.66 -20.08
C LEU A 548 20.27 10.18 -19.99
N ILE A 549 19.86 10.72 -18.83
CA ILE A 549 19.75 12.17 -18.63
C ILE A 549 21.08 12.83 -18.25
N SER A 550 22.10 12.05 -17.83
CA SER A 550 23.39 12.58 -17.40
C SER A 550 24.09 13.48 -18.45
N PRO A 551 24.10 13.20 -19.77
CA PRO A 551 24.73 14.08 -20.74
C PRO A 551 23.84 15.26 -21.21
N PHE A 552 22.58 15.34 -20.80
CA PHE A 552 21.58 16.27 -21.37
C PHE A 552 22.07 17.73 -21.44
N TRP A 553 22.53 18.28 -20.30
CA TRP A 553 22.99 19.66 -20.21
C TRP A 553 24.33 19.93 -20.89
N ILE A 554 25.13 18.88 -21.10
CA ILE A 554 26.39 18.94 -21.86
C ILE A 554 26.06 19.03 -23.36
N CYS A 555 25.18 18.16 -23.85
CA CYS A 555 24.77 18.09 -25.26
C CYS A 555 23.95 19.30 -25.72
N LYS A 556 23.04 19.83 -24.89
CA LYS A 556 22.22 21.02 -25.19
C LYS A 556 23.06 22.23 -25.60
N ASN A 557 24.29 22.33 -25.10
CA ASN A 557 25.19 23.45 -25.38
C ASN A 557 26.03 23.29 -26.65
N ILE A 558 26.24 22.06 -27.15
CA ILE A 558 26.96 21.81 -28.42
C ILE A 558 26.17 22.41 -29.59
N LYS A 559 24.84 22.24 -29.59
CA LYS A 559 23.93 22.85 -30.58
C LYS A 559 23.95 24.39 -30.52
N ASN A 560 23.95 24.99 -29.33
CA ASN A 560 24.01 26.45 -29.18
C ASN A 560 25.35 27.05 -29.61
N LYS A 561 26.48 26.35 -29.38
CA LYS A 561 27.81 26.77 -29.87
C LYS A 561 27.91 26.69 -31.39
N GLN A 562 27.38 25.62 -32.02
CA GLN A 562 27.38 25.49 -33.49
C GLN A 562 26.51 26.55 -34.18
N ASN A 563 25.37 26.92 -33.59
CA ASN A 563 24.53 28.01 -34.11
C ASN A 563 25.20 29.40 -33.97
N PHE A 564 25.95 29.64 -32.90
CA PHE A 564 26.72 30.89 -32.71
C PHE A 564 27.91 31.02 -33.67
N VAL A 565 28.55 29.89 -34.03
CA VAL A 565 29.64 29.88 -35.03
C VAL A 565 29.10 30.14 -36.43
N LYS A 566 27.95 29.54 -36.80
CA LYS A 566 27.26 29.85 -38.07
C LYS A 566 26.81 31.31 -38.19
N MET A 567 26.39 31.96 -37.10
CA MET A 567 26.06 33.41 -37.13
C MET A 567 27.30 34.28 -37.32
N LYS A 568 28.44 33.94 -36.70
CA LYS A 568 29.70 34.68 -36.89
C LYS A 568 30.29 34.52 -38.30
N GLU A 569 30.10 33.38 -38.94
CA GLU A 569 30.51 33.19 -40.34
C GLU A 569 29.63 34.00 -41.31
N ASN A 570 28.35 34.19 -41.02
CA ASN A 570 27.46 35.05 -41.81
C ASN A 570 27.72 36.55 -41.61
N ASP A 571 28.06 37.00 -40.40
CA ASP A 571 28.39 38.41 -40.13
C ASP A 571 29.78 38.81 -40.68
N GLY A 572 30.71 37.85 -40.81
CA GLY A 572 32.05 38.07 -41.39
C GLY A 572 32.06 38.32 -42.90
N ILE A 573 30.94 38.09 -43.60
CA ILE A 573 30.80 38.32 -45.05
C ILE A 573 30.27 39.74 -45.36
N ILE A 574 29.73 40.47 -44.36
CA ILE A 574 29.02 41.75 -44.59
C ILE A 574 29.91 43.00 -44.35
N THR A 575 31.14 42.88 -43.84
CA THR A 575 31.99 44.04 -43.52
C THR A 575 32.91 44.54 -44.65
N ASN A 576 32.47 44.46 -45.90
CA ASN A 576 33.21 45.00 -47.05
C ASN A 576 32.33 45.88 -47.96
N PHE A 577 31.71 46.95 -47.44
CA PHE A 577 31.23 48.04 -48.30
C PHE A 577 31.32 49.43 -47.63
N LYS A 578 32.28 50.22 -48.15
CA LYS A 578 32.36 51.69 -48.28
C LYS A 578 32.03 52.59 -47.08
N TYR A 579 33.10 53.13 -46.50
CA TYR A 579 33.12 54.46 -45.87
C TYR A 579 33.13 55.57 -46.92
N SER A 580 32.21 56.54 -46.83
CA SER A 580 32.30 57.85 -47.50
C SER A 580 31.48 58.90 -46.76
N LYS A 581 32.18 59.87 -46.17
CA LYS A 581 31.82 61.27 -45.80
C LYS A 581 30.36 61.72 -46.00
N HIS A 582 29.75 62.25 -44.94
CA HIS A 582 29.45 63.69 -44.84
C HIS A 582 29.05 64.11 -43.41
N HIS A 583 29.43 65.33 -43.06
CA HIS A 583 29.38 65.99 -41.76
C HIS A 583 28.21 67.00 -41.76
N ASN A 584 27.65 67.26 -40.56
CA ASN A 584 26.83 68.41 -40.14
C ASN A 584 25.39 68.53 -40.67
N GLU A 585 24.41 68.48 -39.76
CA GLU A 585 23.63 69.64 -39.26
C GLU A 585 22.44 69.19 -38.38
N PHE A 586 21.97 70.08 -37.51
CA PHE A 586 20.76 70.00 -36.67
C PHE A 586 20.86 69.36 -35.27
N ASN A 587 21.75 69.93 -34.45
CA ASN A 587 21.48 70.13 -33.02
C ASN A 587 20.78 71.48 -32.81
N SER A 588 19.45 71.47 -32.72
CA SER A 588 18.67 72.39 -31.87
C SER A 588 17.19 72.08 -32.12
N ILE A 589 16.54 71.48 -31.11
CA ILE A 589 15.08 71.39 -30.87
C ILE A 589 14.81 70.32 -29.78
N ARG A 590 15.74 69.39 -29.51
CA ARG A 590 15.57 68.33 -28.50
C ARG A 590 16.01 68.65 -27.07
N GLU A 591 16.40 69.88 -26.75
CA GLU A 591 16.86 70.28 -25.40
C GLU A 591 15.81 71.02 -24.55
N ARG A 592 14.59 71.25 -25.05
CA ARG A 592 13.51 71.90 -24.27
C ARG A 592 12.39 70.99 -23.81
N GLN A 593 12.36 69.72 -24.22
CA GLN A 593 11.31 68.77 -23.82
C GLN A 593 11.73 67.77 -22.73
N PHE A 594 13.02 67.77 -22.33
CA PHE A 594 13.57 66.85 -21.32
C PHE A 594 13.72 67.46 -19.91
N ARG A 595 13.08 68.61 -19.64
CA ARG A 595 13.24 69.34 -18.37
C ARG A 595 11.99 69.37 -17.46
N ARG A 596 11.06 68.41 -17.63
CA ARG A 596 9.87 68.25 -16.76
C ARG A 596 9.65 66.84 -16.18
N GLU A 597 10.56 65.88 -16.38
CA GLU A 597 10.46 64.52 -15.81
C GLU A 597 11.74 64.11 -15.06
N GLN A 598 12.31 65.02 -14.27
CA GLN A 598 13.38 64.69 -13.31
C GLN A 598 13.06 65.28 -11.94
N VAL A 599 12.14 64.63 -11.23
CA VAL A 599 12.09 64.60 -9.75
C VAL A 599 11.66 63.17 -9.39
N PHE A 600 12.49 62.48 -8.60
CA PHE A 600 12.43 61.06 -8.21
C PHE A 600 13.15 60.04 -9.12
N GLU A 601 14.47 60.15 -9.20
CA GLU A 601 15.36 58.98 -9.29
C GLU A 601 16.65 59.33 -8.53
N GLU A 602 16.77 58.86 -7.28
CA GLU A 602 18.02 58.87 -6.56
C GLU A 602 18.96 57.82 -7.16
N GLU A 603 20.18 58.28 -7.44
CA GLU A 603 21.31 57.60 -8.06
C GLU A 603 21.65 56.22 -7.47
N GLU A 604 21.45 55.14 -8.25
CA GLU A 604 22.25 53.91 -8.10
C GLU A 604 23.49 54.02 -9.00
N ILE A 605 24.63 54.27 -8.37
CA ILE A 605 25.96 54.22 -8.97
C ILE A 605 26.22 52.79 -9.48
N PHE A 606 26.15 52.60 -10.80
CA PHE A 606 26.60 51.37 -11.47
C PHE A 606 28.14 51.27 -11.44
N PRO A 607 28.75 50.20 -10.88
CA PRO A 607 30.13 49.88 -11.19
C PRO A 607 30.19 49.20 -12.57
N THR A 608 30.56 49.98 -13.57
CA THR A 608 30.97 49.51 -14.90
C THR A 608 32.23 48.64 -14.79
N LYS A 609 32.03 47.31 -14.80
CA LYS A 609 32.88 46.25 -15.41
C LYS A 609 32.42 44.87 -14.92
N PHE A 610 31.31 44.37 -15.46
CA PHE A 610 30.99 42.94 -15.32
C PHE A 610 31.89 42.12 -16.25
N ASN A 611 32.91 41.48 -15.67
CA ASN A 611 33.79 40.54 -16.37
C ASN A 611 32.96 39.33 -16.88
N VAL A 612 32.60 39.34 -18.17
CA VAL A 612 31.83 38.27 -18.86
C VAL A 612 32.56 36.91 -18.82
N SER A 613 33.90 36.90 -18.72
CA SER A 613 34.73 35.69 -18.68
C SER A 613 34.48 34.79 -17.46
N ASN A 614 34.05 35.35 -16.32
CA ASN A 614 33.79 34.59 -15.09
C ASN A 614 32.40 33.95 -15.02
N SER A 615 31.50 34.26 -15.96
CA SER A 615 30.13 33.71 -16.01
C SER A 615 30.06 32.39 -16.79
N VAL A 616 30.94 32.21 -17.77
CA VAL A 616 31.01 31.02 -18.64
C VAL A 616 31.66 29.83 -17.93
N GLY A 617 32.65 30.08 -17.05
CA GLY A 617 33.32 29.04 -16.26
C GLY A 617 32.41 28.36 -15.23
N ASP A 618 31.60 29.13 -14.51
CA ASP A 618 30.74 28.61 -13.43
C ASP A 618 29.53 27.81 -13.97
N PHE A 619 28.96 28.18 -15.12
CA PHE A 619 27.89 27.39 -15.77
C PHE A 619 28.40 26.05 -16.30
N ASN A 620 29.69 25.93 -16.63
CA ASN A 620 30.30 24.66 -17.01
C ASN A 620 30.50 23.72 -15.81
N ASN A 621 30.78 24.23 -14.61
CA ASN A 621 30.94 23.41 -13.41
C ASN A 621 29.62 22.74 -12.99
N ASN A 622 28.49 23.46 -13.08
CA ASN A 622 27.17 22.91 -12.74
C ASN A 622 26.77 21.68 -13.58
N LYS A 623 27.25 21.61 -14.83
CA LYS A 623 27.00 20.47 -15.72
C LYS A 623 27.78 19.23 -15.29
N TRP A 624 29.00 19.42 -14.83
CA TRP A 624 29.80 18.32 -14.27
C TRP A 624 29.20 17.81 -12.96
N TYR A 625 28.71 18.71 -12.10
CA TYR A 625 27.97 18.30 -10.90
C TYR A 625 26.69 17.53 -11.25
N TRP A 626 25.92 17.95 -12.27
CA TRP A 626 24.77 17.19 -12.77
C TRP A 626 25.16 15.79 -13.22
N LEU A 627 26.18 15.68 -14.08
CA LEU A 627 26.67 14.39 -14.58
C LEU A 627 27.07 13.46 -13.42
N ILE A 628 27.89 13.95 -12.49
CA ILE A 628 28.37 13.17 -11.34
C ILE A 628 27.18 12.72 -10.48
N LEU A 629 26.24 13.61 -10.16
CA LEU A 629 25.09 13.27 -9.34
C LEU A 629 24.16 12.26 -10.02
N CYS A 630 23.96 12.35 -11.34
CA CYS A 630 23.24 11.31 -12.09
C CYS A 630 23.93 9.94 -11.97
N ILE A 631 25.25 9.88 -12.16
CA ILE A 631 26.01 8.62 -12.07
C ILE A 631 25.91 8.05 -10.65
N LEU A 632 26.10 8.88 -9.62
CA LEU A 632 25.97 8.43 -8.22
C LEU A 632 24.56 7.94 -7.90
N LEU A 633 23.52 8.67 -8.33
CA LEU A 633 22.12 8.28 -8.11
C LEU A 633 21.74 7.01 -8.88
N SER A 634 22.38 6.70 -10.01
CA SER A 634 22.14 5.47 -10.76
C SER A 634 22.57 4.19 -10.03
N ILE A 635 23.39 4.29 -8.98
CA ILE A 635 23.83 3.13 -8.19
C ILE A 635 22.71 2.65 -7.26
N PHE A 636 21.94 3.56 -6.68
CA PHE A 636 20.96 3.24 -5.63
C PHE A 636 19.87 2.24 -6.05
N PRO A 637 19.27 2.34 -7.26
CA PRO A 637 18.27 1.36 -7.68
C PRO A 637 18.81 -0.06 -7.93
N LEU A 638 20.15 -0.23 -7.97
CA LEU A 638 20.82 -1.53 -8.08
C LEU A 638 21.15 -2.14 -6.70
N LEU A 639 20.99 -1.39 -5.62
CA LEU A 639 21.18 -1.88 -4.27
C LEU A 639 19.95 -2.69 -3.81
N ASP A 640 20.17 -3.55 -2.82
CA ASP A 640 19.10 -4.36 -2.22
C ASP A 640 17.94 -3.47 -1.77
N THR A 641 16.72 -4.00 -1.78
CA THR A 641 15.60 -3.31 -1.13
C THR A 641 15.94 -3.00 0.33
N VAL A 642 15.52 -1.83 0.78
CA VAL A 642 15.54 -1.42 2.18
C VAL A 642 14.94 -2.54 3.04
N GLY A 643 15.64 -2.98 4.08
CA GLY A 643 15.23 -4.11 4.93
C GLY A 643 16.02 -5.41 4.68
N ASN A 644 16.50 -5.64 3.45
CA ASN A 644 17.22 -6.88 3.12
C ASN A 644 18.71 -6.86 3.47
N SER A 645 19.32 -5.69 3.58
CA SER A 645 20.71 -5.59 4.05
C SER A 645 20.91 -4.30 4.85
N GLN A 646 21.09 -4.46 6.17
CA GLN A 646 21.36 -3.34 7.07
C GLN A 646 22.79 -2.84 6.86
N ARG A 647 22.94 -1.52 6.72
CA ARG A 647 24.24 -0.85 6.54
C ARG A 647 24.28 0.43 7.39
N PRO A 648 24.22 0.31 8.73
CA PRO A 648 24.08 1.46 9.64
C PRO A 648 25.22 2.48 9.52
N LEU A 649 26.43 2.05 9.13
CA LEU A 649 27.56 2.96 8.86
C LEU A 649 27.26 3.96 7.73
N LEU A 650 26.46 3.59 6.73
CA LEU A 650 26.05 4.52 5.66
C LEU A 650 25.06 5.57 6.17
N VAL A 651 24.17 5.21 7.09
CA VAL A 651 23.25 6.14 7.76
C VAL A 651 24.03 7.16 8.60
N ILE A 652 24.98 6.68 9.42
CA ILE A 652 25.88 7.53 10.22
C ILE A 652 26.65 8.48 9.31
N PHE A 653 27.19 7.98 8.19
CA PHE A 653 27.94 8.78 7.24
C PHE A 653 27.09 9.85 6.55
N ALA A 654 25.86 9.53 6.16
CA ALA A 654 24.92 10.50 5.59
C ALA A 654 24.66 11.66 6.55
N GLU A 655 24.44 11.36 7.82
CA GLU A 655 24.13 12.38 8.84
C GLU A 655 25.35 13.22 9.21
N PHE A 656 26.55 12.62 9.18
CA PHE A 656 27.81 13.35 9.28
C PHE A 656 27.96 14.38 8.14
N ILE A 657 27.68 13.99 6.89
CA ILE A 657 27.70 14.92 5.74
C ILE A 657 26.73 16.08 5.97
N CYS A 658 25.51 15.81 6.45
CA CYS A 658 24.53 16.84 6.76
C CYS A 658 25.02 17.82 7.84
N CYS A 659 25.60 17.31 8.94
CA CYS A 659 26.18 18.16 9.99
C CYS A 659 27.28 19.09 9.44
N VAL A 660 28.20 18.55 8.63
CA VAL A 660 29.27 19.33 7.98
C VAL A 660 28.69 20.37 7.03
N PHE A 661 27.67 20.01 6.24
CA PHE A 661 27.00 20.92 5.32
C PHE A 661 26.30 22.07 6.08
N ILE A 662 25.59 21.78 7.17
CA ILE A 662 24.92 22.81 7.98
C ILE A 662 25.94 23.73 8.67
N PHE A 663 27.02 23.16 9.21
CA PHE A 663 28.13 23.94 9.76
C PHE A 663 28.69 24.92 8.73
N TYR A 664 28.89 24.45 7.50
CA TYR A 664 29.30 25.30 6.38
C TYR A 664 28.28 26.41 6.09
N LEU A 665 26.98 26.10 6.01
CA LEU A 665 25.92 27.09 5.77
C LEU A 665 25.91 28.19 6.85
N ASN A 666 26.15 27.80 8.10
CA ASN A 666 26.25 28.72 9.24
C ASN A 666 27.51 29.60 9.17
N TYR A 667 28.68 29.01 8.89
CA TYR A 667 29.96 29.71 8.81
C TYR A 667 29.95 30.88 7.81
N PHE A 668 29.29 30.69 6.67
CA PHE A 668 29.20 31.73 5.63
C PHE A 668 28.03 32.71 5.79
N LYS A 669 27.22 32.57 6.85
CA LYS A 669 26.09 33.44 7.20
C LYS A 669 25.05 33.59 6.08
N TYR A 670 24.77 32.52 5.35
CA TYR A 670 23.82 32.56 4.23
C TYR A 670 22.34 32.67 4.68
N PHE A 671 22.05 32.38 5.96
CA PHE A 671 20.68 32.21 6.48
C PHE A 671 20.51 32.89 7.85
N ASN A 672 19.27 32.88 8.38
CA ASN A 672 19.00 33.23 9.77
C ASN A 672 19.79 32.29 10.71
N GLN A 673 20.79 32.85 11.37
CA GLN A 673 21.75 32.10 12.18
C GLN A 673 21.07 31.32 13.30
N LYS A 674 20.00 31.85 13.93
CA LYS A 674 19.31 31.15 15.02
C LYS A 674 18.62 29.87 14.53
N LEU A 675 17.95 29.94 13.37
CA LEU A 675 17.23 28.80 12.81
C LEU A 675 18.20 27.70 12.32
N ILE A 676 19.29 28.08 11.64
CA ILE A 676 20.28 27.12 11.15
C ILE A 676 21.07 26.47 12.29
N VAL A 677 21.41 27.21 13.34
CA VAL A 677 22.05 26.63 14.53
C VAL A 677 21.10 25.64 15.20
N PHE A 678 19.81 25.98 15.34
CA PHE A 678 18.82 25.07 15.91
C PHE A 678 18.68 23.78 15.10
N ILE A 679 18.54 23.88 13.77
CA ILE A 679 18.51 22.71 12.86
C ILE A 679 19.80 21.90 13.00
N GLY A 680 20.97 22.54 13.07
CA GLY A 680 22.26 21.86 13.27
C GLY A 680 22.36 21.09 14.57
N ILE A 681 21.78 21.60 15.67
CA ILE A 681 21.69 20.87 16.94
C ILE A 681 20.84 19.61 16.79
N LEU A 682 19.70 19.69 16.10
CA LEU A 682 18.85 18.52 15.86
C LEU A 682 19.57 17.42 15.06
N HIS A 683 20.33 17.80 14.03
CA HIS A 683 21.14 16.83 13.26
C HIS A 683 22.28 16.24 14.09
N LEU A 684 22.91 17.04 14.95
CA LEU A 684 23.95 16.52 15.86
C LEU A 684 23.38 15.52 16.86
N ILE A 685 22.21 15.80 17.45
CA ILE A 685 21.53 14.85 18.36
C ILE A 685 21.15 13.59 17.58
N THR A 686 20.60 13.72 16.38
CA THR A 686 20.25 12.60 15.50
C THR A 686 21.47 11.72 15.19
N PHE A 687 22.59 12.34 14.80
CA PHE A 687 23.85 11.65 14.57
C PHE A 687 24.34 10.89 15.81
N LEU A 688 24.28 11.50 17.00
CA LEU A 688 24.69 10.86 18.24
C LEU A 688 23.76 9.70 18.63
N ILE A 689 22.45 9.82 18.41
CA ILE A 689 21.49 8.74 18.64
C ILE A 689 21.82 7.55 17.74
N ILE A 690 21.99 7.75 16.44
CA ILE A 690 22.28 6.67 15.48
C ILE A 690 23.64 6.03 15.79
N LEU A 691 24.65 6.84 16.13
CA LEU A 691 25.98 6.36 16.50
C LEU A 691 25.93 5.52 17.78
N PHE A 692 25.19 5.98 18.80
CA PHE A 692 25.01 5.25 20.05
C PHE A 692 24.27 3.93 19.80
N ASP A 693 23.20 3.94 19.01
CA ASP A 693 22.44 2.73 18.65
C ASP A 693 23.32 1.68 17.97
N TYR A 694 24.20 2.10 17.06
CA TYR A 694 25.16 1.21 16.39
C TYR A 694 26.11 0.49 17.37
N PHE A 695 26.57 1.18 18.41
CA PHE A 695 27.42 0.57 19.44
C PHE A 695 26.63 -0.24 20.48
N GLU A 696 25.39 0.17 20.79
CA GLU A 696 24.51 -0.50 21.76
C GLU A 696 23.91 -1.81 21.21
N LEU A 697 23.67 -1.90 19.89
CA LEU A 697 23.24 -3.11 19.18
C LEU A 697 24.18 -4.32 19.36
N GLN A 698 25.41 -4.11 19.84
CA GLN A 698 26.35 -5.18 20.18
C GLN A 698 26.21 -5.72 21.63
N LEU A 699 25.37 -5.11 22.48
CA LEU A 699 25.38 -5.34 23.93
C LEU A 699 24.00 -5.66 24.57
N THR A 700 23.00 -6.09 23.79
CA THR A 700 21.63 -6.45 24.23
C THR A 700 20.81 -5.32 24.91
N THR A 701 19.85 -4.82 24.12
CA THR A 701 18.52 -4.23 24.42
C THR A 701 18.27 -3.46 25.72
N ASN A 702 17.98 -2.16 25.57
CA ASN A 702 16.99 -1.47 26.41
C ASN A 702 16.16 -0.47 25.58
N ASN A 703 14.84 -0.45 25.82
CA ASN A 703 13.87 0.37 25.11
C ASN A 703 13.91 1.81 25.65
N ASN A 704 14.63 2.70 24.96
CA ASN A 704 14.90 4.05 25.47
C ASN A 704 13.80 5.03 25.05
N LEU A 705 12.81 5.26 25.93
CA LEU A 705 11.68 6.18 25.76
C LEU A 705 12.09 7.57 25.23
N LEU A 706 13.29 8.05 25.60
CA LEU A 706 13.82 9.33 25.14
C LEU A 706 14.11 9.36 23.63
N LYS A 707 14.63 8.26 23.07
CA LYS A 707 14.88 8.12 21.62
C LYS A 707 13.55 8.20 20.85
N GLN A 708 12.53 7.50 21.33
CA GLN A 708 11.20 7.51 20.74
C GLN A 708 10.59 8.91 20.80
N LEU A 709 10.55 9.54 21.97
CA LEU A 709 10.01 10.91 22.13
C LEU A 709 10.69 11.91 21.21
N PHE A 710 12.03 11.83 21.07
CA PHE A 710 12.77 12.67 20.13
C PHE A 710 12.33 12.43 18.67
N ALA A 711 12.19 11.17 18.24
CA ALA A 711 11.73 10.85 16.89
C ALA A 711 10.30 11.38 16.63
N TRP A 712 9.35 11.15 17.54
CA TRP A 712 7.96 11.63 17.44
C TRP A 712 7.84 13.15 17.37
N ILE A 713 8.71 13.89 18.06
CA ILE A 713 8.73 15.36 18.01
C ILE A 713 9.35 15.86 16.71
N ASN A 714 10.40 15.21 16.20
CA ASN A 714 11.10 15.67 14.99
C ASN A 714 10.27 15.55 13.72
N ILE A 715 9.38 14.56 13.62
CA ILE A 715 8.50 14.38 12.45
C ILE A 715 7.69 15.65 12.16
N PRO A 716 6.80 16.15 13.04
CA PRO A 716 6.04 17.38 12.76
C PRO A 716 6.94 18.62 12.69
N LEU A 717 8.02 18.66 13.47
CA LEU A 717 8.94 19.79 13.50
C LEU A 717 9.66 20.00 12.16
N SER A 718 9.99 18.91 11.45
CA SER A 718 10.61 18.95 10.11
C SER A 718 9.77 19.67 9.05
N PHE A 719 8.44 19.69 9.19
CA PHE A 719 7.53 20.40 8.30
C PHE A 719 7.27 21.85 8.73
N ILE A 720 7.40 22.15 10.03
CA ILE A 720 7.15 23.49 10.59
C ILE A 720 8.37 24.39 10.43
N LEU A 721 9.58 23.88 10.72
CA LEU A 721 10.82 24.68 10.71
C LEU A 721 11.10 25.38 9.37
N PRO A 722 10.89 24.77 8.20
CA PRO A 722 11.07 25.45 6.92
C PRO A 722 10.13 26.66 6.73
N LEU A 723 8.94 26.64 7.34
CA LEU A 723 7.95 27.72 7.25
C LEU A 723 8.30 28.92 8.14
N LEU A 724 9.09 28.71 9.20
CA LEU A 724 9.54 29.76 10.12
C LEU A 724 10.67 30.62 9.52
N TRP A 725 11.22 30.20 8.38
CA TRP A 725 12.20 31.00 7.67
C TRP A 725 11.57 32.27 7.09
N LYS A 726 11.92 33.42 7.69
CA LYS A 726 11.55 34.76 7.21
C LYS A 726 12.76 35.44 6.56
N GLN A 727 12.58 35.99 5.35
CA GLN A 727 13.63 36.75 4.66
C GLN A 727 13.29 38.25 4.60
N LYS A 728 14.34 39.08 4.70
CA LYS A 728 14.30 40.55 4.64
C LYS A 728 14.50 41.16 3.23
N ILE A 729 14.53 40.37 2.14
CA ILE A 729 14.98 40.86 0.80
C ILE A 729 13.93 40.59 -0.30
N LYS A 730 13.68 41.62 -1.14
CA LYS A 730 12.62 41.77 -2.16
C LYS A 730 12.85 41.08 -3.53
N THR A 731 13.73 40.08 -3.66
CA THR A 731 14.00 39.43 -4.98
C THR A 731 13.43 38.01 -5.07
N THR A 732 12.28 37.85 -5.74
CA THR A 732 11.45 36.62 -5.79
C THR A 732 12.14 35.35 -6.29
N LYS A 733 13.16 35.44 -7.17
CA LYS A 733 13.78 34.26 -7.83
C LYS A 733 15.02 33.68 -7.13
N ILE A 734 15.64 34.36 -6.17
CA ILE A 734 16.76 33.82 -5.35
C ILE A 734 16.22 32.97 -4.18
N ASN A 735 14.93 33.12 -3.89
CA ASN A 735 14.29 32.58 -2.70
C ASN A 735 13.97 31.09 -2.79
N LEU A 736 13.70 30.57 -3.98
CA LEU A 736 13.28 29.16 -4.19
C LEU A 736 14.40 28.15 -3.92
N ASN A 737 15.63 28.41 -4.37
CA ASN A 737 16.79 27.55 -4.10
C ASN A 737 17.06 27.42 -2.60
N ILE A 738 17.00 28.55 -1.90
CA ILE A 738 17.26 28.64 -0.47
C ILE A 738 16.17 27.91 0.32
N GLN A 739 14.91 28.07 -0.09
CA GLN A 739 13.80 27.32 0.48
C GLN A 739 13.96 25.81 0.26
N LEU A 740 14.33 25.38 -0.95
CA LEU A 740 14.57 23.96 -1.25
C LEU A 740 15.64 23.37 -0.33
N ILE A 741 16.75 24.08 -0.11
CA ILE A 741 17.82 23.65 0.80
C ILE A 741 17.31 23.48 2.24
N ILE A 742 16.54 24.45 2.75
CA ILE A 742 16.00 24.36 4.12
C ILE A 742 15.03 23.19 4.25
N TRP A 743 14.13 23.01 3.27
CA TRP A 743 13.20 21.88 3.23
C TRP A 743 13.95 20.54 3.18
N SER A 744 14.96 20.41 2.32
CA SER A 744 15.79 19.20 2.22
C SER A 744 16.49 18.85 3.53
N ILE A 745 17.11 19.84 4.20
CA ILE A 745 17.80 19.61 5.48
C ILE A 745 16.80 19.21 6.57
N CYS A 746 15.68 19.91 6.70
CA CYS A 746 14.68 19.58 7.72
C CYS A 746 14.06 18.19 7.51
N LEU A 747 13.73 17.82 6.27
CA LEU A 747 13.15 16.50 5.95
C LEU A 747 14.15 15.35 6.12
N GLN A 748 15.45 15.63 6.07
CA GLN A 748 16.49 14.63 6.31
C GLN A 748 16.45 14.09 7.75
N LEU A 749 16.05 14.90 8.75
CA LEU A 749 16.00 14.48 10.17
C LEU A 749 15.14 13.22 10.39
N PRO A 750 13.82 13.23 10.11
CA PRO A 750 13.00 12.03 10.29
C PRO A 750 13.42 10.90 9.35
N PHE A 751 13.94 11.24 8.17
CA PHE A 751 14.36 10.23 7.19
C PHE A 751 15.57 9.43 7.68
N SER A 752 16.59 10.09 8.23
CA SER A 752 17.77 9.43 8.81
C SER A 752 17.43 8.60 10.04
N LEU A 753 16.50 9.05 10.89
CA LEU A 753 16.03 8.29 12.06
C LEU A 753 15.26 7.01 11.69
N LEU A 754 14.64 6.97 10.51
CA LEU A 754 13.90 5.81 10.00
C LEU A 754 14.74 4.93 9.05
N SER A 755 15.98 5.34 8.74
CA SER A 755 16.85 4.63 7.79
C SER A 755 17.67 3.54 8.50
N ILE A 756 17.83 2.40 7.84
CA ILE A 756 18.61 1.25 8.33
C ILE A 756 19.78 0.87 7.40
N SER A 757 19.86 1.46 6.21
CA SER A 757 20.87 1.15 5.20
C SER A 757 21.33 2.40 4.44
N HIS A 758 21.05 2.49 3.14
CA HIS A 758 21.60 3.49 2.23
C HIS A 758 20.61 4.62 1.89
N GLU A 759 19.42 4.61 2.48
CA GLU A 759 18.33 5.52 2.17
C GLU A 759 18.72 6.95 2.52
N ALA A 760 19.20 7.18 3.75
CA ALA A 760 19.61 8.50 4.22
C ALA A 760 20.62 9.18 3.25
N LEU A 761 21.54 8.39 2.69
CA LEU A 761 22.53 8.88 1.73
C LEU A 761 21.90 9.20 0.36
N PHE A 762 20.93 8.40 -0.08
CA PHE A 762 20.16 8.69 -1.30
C PHE A 762 19.49 10.06 -1.21
N LEU A 763 18.80 10.37 -0.11
CA LEU A 763 18.10 11.64 0.06
C LEU A 763 19.04 12.84 0.04
N CYS A 764 20.24 12.71 0.64
CA CYS A 764 21.30 13.72 0.56
C CYS A 764 21.71 14.01 -0.90
N LEU A 765 22.00 12.96 -1.67
CA LEU A 765 22.42 13.09 -3.07
C LEU A 765 21.29 13.58 -3.97
N PHE A 766 20.07 13.12 -3.74
CA PHE A 766 18.89 13.54 -4.49
C PHE A 766 18.57 15.02 -4.24
N SER A 767 18.69 15.48 -3.00
CA SER A 767 18.55 16.91 -2.67
C SER A 767 19.60 17.77 -3.36
N ALA A 768 20.86 17.31 -3.42
CA ALA A 768 21.91 17.99 -4.19
C ALA A 768 21.58 18.03 -5.70
N PHE A 769 21.07 16.93 -6.24
CA PHE A 769 20.66 16.81 -7.64
C PHE A 769 19.55 17.81 -8.01
N LEU A 770 18.49 17.91 -7.20
CA LEU A 770 17.41 18.88 -7.41
C LEU A 770 17.91 20.34 -7.36
N ASN A 771 18.83 20.64 -6.44
CA ASN A 771 19.44 21.97 -6.36
C ASN A 771 20.25 22.32 -7.61
N VAL A 772 21.06 21.38 -8.13
CA VAL A 772 21.84 21.58 -9.36
C VAL A 772 20.91 21.73 -10.57
N TYR A 773 19.85 20.90 -10.67
CA TYR A 773 18.83 20.99 -11.70
C TYR A 773 18.22 22.40 -11.78
N PHE A 774 17.73 22.90 -10.64
CA PHE A 774 17.06 24.21 -10.59
C PHE A 774 18.01 25.35 -10.95
N GLN A 775 19.29 25.25 -10.59
CA GLN A 775 20.30 26.24 -10.96
C GLN A 775 20.62 26.23 -12.47
N LEU A 776 20.70 25.05 -13.08
CA LEU A 776 20.90 24.90 -14.52
C LEU A 776 19.71 25.43 -15.32
N GLU A 777 18.47 25.13 -14.88
CA GLU A 777 17.24 25.59 -15.53
C GLU A 777 17.08 27.12 -15.46
N LEU A 778 17.42 27.73 -14.32
CA LEU A 778 17.34 29.19 -14.13
C LEU A 778 18.58 29.97 -14.61
N GLY A 779 19.62 29.30 -15.09
CA GLY A 779 20.85 29.93 -15.59
C GLY A 779 21.66 30.70 -14.53
N LYS A 780 21.62 30.28 -13.26
CA LYS A 780 22.26 31.01 -12.13
C LYS A 780 23.41 30.23 -11.47
N LYS A 781 24.34 30.99 -10.87
CA LYS A 781 25.56 30.52 -10.17
C LYS A 781 25.25 29.59 -8.99
N ILE A 782 26.16 28.64 -8.73
CA ILE A 782 26.42 28.15 -7.37
C ILE A 782 27.00 29.32 -6.55
N LEU A 783 26.24 29.83 -5.58
CA LEU A 783 26.77 30.79 -4.59
C LEU A 783 27.75 30.13 -3.60
N PHE A 784 27.76 28.80 -3.53
CA PHE A 784 28.47 28.02 -2.53
C PHE A 784 30.01 28.12 -2.63
N PHE A 785 30.62 27.86 -3.80
CA PHE A 785 32.09 27.62 -3.85
C PHE A 785 32.99 28.86 -4.03
N LYS A 786 32.47 30.06 -4.31
CA LYS A 786 33.33 31.18 -4.78
C LYS A 786 34.07 31.96 -3.67
N LYS A 787 33.68 31.82 -2.39
CA LYS A 787 34.36 32.53 -1.29
C LYS A 787 35.68 31.89 -0.85
N ILE A 788 36.04 30.72 -1.37
CA ILE A 788 37.29 30.02 -1.05
C ILE A 788 38.51 30.67 -1.73
N LEU A 789 38.35 31.25 -2.93
CA LEU A 789 39.47 31.83 -3.68
C LEU A 789 39.71 33.33 -3.43
N LEU A 790 38.68 34.07 -3.01
CA LEU A 790 38.79 35.52 -2.82
C LEU A 790 39.31 35.93 -1.44
N LYS A 791 39.26 35.04 -0.43
CA LYS A 791 39.79 35.33 0.91
C LYS A 791 41.31 35.07 1.05
N ARG A 792 41.94 34.37 0.11
CA ARG A 792 43.39 34.08 0.11
C ARG A 792 44.27 35.15 -0.56
N ARG A 793 43.68 36.20 -1.16
CA ARG A 793 44.43 37.29 -1.81
C ARG A 793 44.46 38.62 -1.04
N GLY A 794 44.04 38.62 0.24
CA GLY A 794 43.90 39.83 1.05
C GLY A 794 44.79 39.92 2.30
N CYS A 795 45.89 39.16 2.38
CA CYS A 795 46.91 39.31 3.42
C CYS A 795 48.28 39.44 2.75
N LEU A 796 48.63 40.67 2.37
CA LEU A 796 49.99 41.18 2.15
C LEU A 796 49.87 42.62 1.64
N VAL A 797 49.54 43.56 2.55
CA VAL A 797 50.04 44.95 2.58
C VAL A 797 49.76 45.46 4.01
N PHE A 798 50.85 45.64 4.76
CA PHE A 798 51.04 46.09 6.15
C PHE A 798 50.49 45.22 7.29
#